data_AF-A0A844LYU0-F1
#
_entry.id   AF-A0A844LYU0-F1
#
_cell.length_a   1.000
_cell.length_b   1.000
_cell.length_c   1.000
_cell.angle_alpha   90.00
_cell.angle_beta   90.00
_cell.angle_gamma   90.00
#
_symmetry.space_group_name_H-M   'P 1'
#
loop_
_entity.id
_entity.type
_entity.pdbx_description
1 polymer ?
#
loop_
_entity_poly.entity_id
_entity_poly.type
_entity_poly.pdbx_seq_one_letter_code
_entity_poly.pdbx_strand_id
1 'polypeptide(L)'
;MAFFMQKKFIVARLTLNLALTAGLLTAVGCSTVSVDKKNSSQTIVKKRSNVVTTNALSSKSASVLVSIGVPARECLPKFDECLQKIDAGLFNKDSKEALALYAELYLAKAKEISALEDCVEKILRPPIDTYYANAPNTPEQEQQRISYLRQCNTDYRNNLLSAIKYSYAYLFYNQLNPEAANTANMAVKPNNLPSNLDIQTQDVYEAASDALIKQLYSNKDHSQQIAKMTSFISSDLIDDAKLSMNTGAQYANGIKYGDQIKVLNFTFPPIEQDLNTDTDNQDLKHTQQTDSTKQLSKDLNSVETSIDLYLPNEPEYLQNTTRYNKSIDKLYASHDLSFSGLNTISEREGFGISYVTLFDDRLNTSVTNLIKSDNKTLNSEDPLDRIHLTGNLLLTGMILPAGNTLDEVLNSQHFDIKMYNPHHVKSVDILGEPYYLAANFSASYGIWLSENRLNNVGYFSLLSKQQTLTLPQLFMLEPYDPNKRVIIMLHGLASSPETWVSITNDISNDTKLRDNYQVWQIFYPTNIPILENRYRIQQLIETTYHMNDPEGVHPASHNSVLIGHSMGGVIGRMLVSNENLEEKFNTLNTQQNNLRLNKLLEDQFDKSKVKNRLHLHQLQSVDTAVFISAPFRGTDFADRWFTQLLRRVVQLPIGFAQTIRGNLASIATEGELAANPLGALYFENGASQLSDKSSFMQLTADLPIADNITYHSIIANRDSDLYNGLLKLNIASTPTTSLSNNDEAQALKAGVNLNEMEANKASLDPDKAKALEDIKSNISQTLSTASSDGIVPYSSSHLEGAASETIISGGHSIQETPEAVLTLRKILHQHLRQHPPQQRQQN
;
A
#
# COMPACT_ATOMS: atom_id res chain seq x y z
N MET A 1 71.43 23.12 62.68
CA MET A 1 70.03 23.27 62.27
C MET A 1 69.68 22.57 60.93
N ALA A 2 70.59 21.79 60.31
CA ALA A 2 70.30 21.03 59.08
C ALA A 2 69.95 19.54 59.32
N PHE A 3 70.26 18.98 60.49
CA PHE A 3 70.01 17.56 60.81
C PHE A 3 68.57 17.24 61.25
N PHE A 4 67.76 18.26 61.58
CA PHE A 4 66.38 18.07 62.07
C PHE A 4 65.30 18.09 60.97
N MET A 5 65.63 18.55 59.75
CA MET A 5 64.66 18.60 58.65
C MET A 5 64.58 17.30 57.82
N GLN A 6 65.64 16.49 57.76
CA GLN A 6 65.63 15.23 57.00
C GLN A 6 64.79 14.12 57.65
N LYS A 7 64.67 14.09 59.00
CA LYS A 7 63.83 13.07 59.68
C LYS A 7 62.33 13.27 59.47
N LYS A 8 61.84 14.51 59.29
CA LYS A 8 60.41 14.77 59.05
C LYS A 8 59.96 14.36 57.65
N PHE A 9 60.85 14.38 56.65
CA PHE A 9 60.50 14.00 55.27
C PHE A 9 60.37 12.48 55.07
N ILE A 10 61.15 11.67 55.79
CA ILE A 10 61.09 10.20 55.68
C ILE A 10 59.82 9.67 56.38
N VAL A 11 59.44 10.23 57.53
CA VAL A 11 58.22 9.82 58.25
C VAL A 11 56.95 10.23 57.48
N ALA A 12 56.96 11.35 56.77
CA ALA A 12 55.84 11.78 55.93
C ALA A 12 55.64 10.89 54.67
N ARG A 13 56.72 10.39 54.06
CA ARG A 13 56.61 9.46 52.92
C ARG A 13 56.22 8.04 53.34
N LEU A 14 56.59 7.60 54.54
CA LEU A 14 56.17 6.28 55.04
C LEU A 14 54.68 6.28 55.45
N THR A 15 54.19 7.36 56.05
CA THR A 15 52.77 7.52 56.41
C THR A 15 51.87 7.67 55.19
N LEU A 16 52.32 8.35 54.12
CA LEU A 16 51.56 8.46 52.88
C LEU A 16 51.48 7.13 52.11
N ASN A 17 52.54 6.32 52.12
CA ASN A 17 52.52 5.01 51.45
C ASN A 17 51.78 3.93 52.25
N LEU A 18 51.81 3.95 53.60
CA LEU A 18 50.96 3.05 54.41
C LEU A 18 49.47 3.43 54.34
N ALA A 19 49.13 4.71 54.20
CA ALA A 19 47.74 5.13 53.99
C ALA A 19 47.22 4.72 52.60
N LEU A 20 48.07 4.75 51.56
CA LEU A 20 47.70 4.31 50.22
C LEU A 20 47.55 2.77 50.12
N THR A 21 48.36 2.00 50.84
CA THR A 21 48.24 0.53 50.85
C THR A 21 47.12 0.03 51.77
N ALA A 22 46.80 0.73 52.86
CA ALA A 22 45.64 0.41 53.69
C ALA A 22 44.30 0.74 53.01
N GLY A 23 44.27 1.73 52.11
CA GLY A 23 43.08 2.07 51.31
C GLY A 23 42.72 1.03 50.24
N LEU A 24 43.71 0.29 49.71
CA LEU A 24 43.48 -0.72 48.66
C LEU A 24 43.04 -2.10 49.18
N LEU A 25 43.11 -2.36 50.49
CA LEU A 25 42.79 -3.67 51.08
C LEU A 25 41.37 -3.79 51.68
N THR A 26 40.53 -2.75 51.57
CA THR A 26 39.13 -2.78 52.08
C THR A 26 38.06 -2.78 50.99
N ALA A 27 38.42 -2.81 49.71
CA ALA A 27 37.46 -2.90 48.61
C ALA A 27 37.07 -4.35 48.25
N VAL A 28 37.04 -5.25 49.24
CA VAL A 28 36.42 -6.57 49.07
C VAL A 28 34.94 -6.45 49.41
N GLY A 29 34.12 -6.36 48.36
CA GLY A 29 32.76 -6.89 48.34
C GLY A 29 31.74 -6.23 49.27
N CYS A 30 31.10 -5.18 48.79
CA CYS A 30 29.66 -5.01 49.01
C CYS A 30 29.06 -4.60 47.66
N SER A 31 28.36 -5.51 47.00
CA SER A 31 27.44 -5.15 45.91
C SER A 31 26.27 -4.39 46.53
N THR A 32 26.49 -3.10 46.81
CA THR A 32 25.40 -2.21 47.19
C THR A 32 24.49 -2.07 45.98
N VAL A 33 23.30 -2.68 46.02
CA VAL A 33 22.28 -2.47 45.01
C VAL A 33 21.80 -1.02 45.14
N SER A 34 22.31 -0.13 44.29
CA SER A 34 21.77 1.24 44.19
C SER A 34 20.44 1.19 43.47
N VAL A 35 19.40 1.76 44.08
CA VAL A 35 18.07 1.87 43.48
C VAL A 35 17.91 3.29 42.95
N ASP A 36 18.16 3.46 41.65
CA ASP A 36 17.94 4.74 40.98
C ASP A 36 16.57 4.75 40.30
N LYS A 37 15.79 5.82 40.52
CA LYS A 37 14.51 6.03 39.83
C LYS A 37 14.79 6.29 38.34
N LYS A 38 14.54 5.30 37.49
CA LYS A 38 14.71 5.42 36.03
C LYS A 38 13.48 6.02 35.36
N ASN A 39 13.70 6.64 34.20
CA ASN A 39 12.62 7.07 33.32
C ASN A 39 11.83 5.83 32.84
N SER A 40 10.50 5.90 32.90
CA SER A 40 9.62 4.80 32.48
C SER A 40 9.81 4.45 31.00
N SER A 41 10.02 5.44 30.11
CA SER A 41 10.25 5.20 28.68
C SER A 41 11.53 4.41 28.44
N GLN A 42 12.64 4.79 29.06
CA GLN A 42 13.92 4.09 28.96
C GLN A 42 13.84 2.65 29.51
N THR A 43 13.04 2.45 30.56
CA THR A 43 12.81 1.12 31.12
C THR A 43 12.02 0.22 30.17
N ILE A 44 11.00 0.77 29.51
CA ILE A 44 10.20 0.04 28.52
C ILE A 44 11.05 -0.29 27.28
N VAL A 45 11.78 0.68 26.74
CA VAL A 45 12.71 0.46 25.61
C VAL A 45 13.68 -0.65 25.97
N LYS A 46 14.37 -0.57 27.11
CA LYS A 46 15.33 -1.61 27.52
C LYS A 46 14.70 -3.01 27.70
N LYS A 47 13.43 -3.07 28.12
CA LYS A 47 12.69 -4.35 28.25
C LYS A 47 12.25 -4.92 26.91
N ARG A 48 12.11 -4.09 25.88
CA ARG A 48 11.73 -4.48 24.51
C ARG A 48 12.93 -4.67 23.58
N SER A 49 14.06 -4.01 23.87
CA SER A 49 15.28 -4.08 23.07
C SER A 49 15.87 -5.50 22.98
N ASN A 50 16.38 -5.81 21.79
CA ASN A 50 17.05 -7.05 21.38
C ASN A 50 18.11 -6.72 20.31
N VAL A 51 18.72 -7.77 19.76
CA VAL A 51 19.74 -7.66 18.71
C VAL A 51 19.23 -6.97 17.44
N VAL A 52 17.93 -7.07 17.13
CA VAL A 52 17.31 -6.43 15.97
C VAL A 52 17.31 -4.91 16.14
N THR A 53 16.91 -4.44 17.32
CA THR A 53 16.65 -3.01 17.60
C THR A 53 17.87 -2.21 18.10
N THR A 54 18.85 -2.84 18.79
CA THR A 54 19.92 -2.09 19.48
C THR A 54 21.35 -2.58 19.21
N ASN A 55 21.55 -3.50 18.25
CA ASN A 55 22.84 -4.18 17.98
C ASN A 55 23.49 -4.84 19.22
N ALA A 56 22.70 -5.08 20.26
CA ALA A 56 23.11 -5.73 21.50
C ALA A 56 22.07 -6.78 21.87
N LEU A 57 22.51 -7.85 22.53
CA LEU A 57 21.60 -8.89 23.00
C LEU A 57 20.57 -8.32 23.99
N SER A 58 19.39 -8.95 24.00
CA SER A 58 18.31 -8.63 24.92
C SER A 58 18.78 -8.75 26.37
N SER A 59 18.13 -8.01 27.27
CA SER A 59 18.45 -8.08 28.70
C SER A 59 18.29 -9.49 29.27
N LYS A 60 17.41 -10.32 28.69
CA LYS A 60 17.19 -11.71 29.09
C LYS A 60 18.37 -12.57 28.65
N SER A 61 18.72 -12.57 27.37
CA SER A 61 19.86 -13.34 26.83
C SER A 61 21.18 -12.94 27.50
N ALA A 62 21.43 -11.65 27.67
CA ALA A 62 22.61 -11.16 28.36
C ALA A 62 22.68 -11.65 29.83
N SER A 63 21.54 -11.73 30.53
CA SER A 63 21.50 -12.22 31.90
C SER A 63 21.78 -13.72 31.98
N VAL A 64 21.26 -14.51 31.04
CA VAL A 64 21.53 -15.96 30.95
C VAL A 64 23.02 -16.20 30.70
N LEU A 65 23.61 -15.49 29.73
CA LEU A 65 25.05 -15.55 29.42
C LEU A 65 25.95 -15.20 30.62
N VAL A 66 25.59 -14.18 31.40
CA VAL A 66 26.33 -13.84 32.62
C VAL A 66 26.19 -14.94 33.68
N SER A 67 25.01 -15.57 33.81
CA SER A 67 24.78 -16.64 34.79
C SER A 67 25.60 -17.92 34.53
N ILE A 68 25.94 -18.18 33.26
CA ILE A 68 26.80 -19.30 32.85
C ILE A 68 28.29 -18.91 32.77
N GLY A 69 28.64 -17.67 33.12
CA GLY A 69 30.03 -17.19 33.13
C GLY A 69 30.61 -16.88 31.75
N VAL A 70 29.78 -16.63 30.74
CA VAL A 70 30.21 -16.31 29.37
C VAL A 70 29.52 -15.03 28.89
N PRO A 71 29.97 -13.84 29.31
CA PRO A 71 29.31 -12.59 28.94
C PRO A 71 29.35 -12.37 27.41
N ALA A 72 28.36 -11.64 26.87
CA ALA A 72 28.18 -11.44 25.43
C ALA A 72 29.44 -10.97 24.66
N ARG A 73 30.28 -10.13 25.28
CA ARG A 73 31.54 -9.61 24.70
C ARG A 73 32.60 -10.70 24.49
N GLU A 74 32.55 -11.76 25.28
CA GLU A 74 33.44 -12.93 25.13
C GLU A 74 32.79 -14.00 24.25
N CYS A 75 31.46 -14.06 24.23
CA CYS A 75 30.70 -15.06 23.49
C CYS A 75 30.83 -14.92 21.96
N LEU A 76 30.51 -13.74 21.39
CA LEU A 76 30.43 -13.57 19.92
C LEU A 76 31.77 -13.74 19.19
N PRO A 77 32.92 -13.24 19.70
CA PRO A 77 34.22 -13.46 19.06
C PRO A 77 34.67 -14.93 19.09
N LYS A 78 34.19 -15.71 20.06
CA LYS A 78 34.50 -17.13 20.25
C LYS A 78 33.23 -17.96 20.18
N PHE A 79 32.50 -17.79 19.07
CA PHE A 79 31.13 -18.25 18.94
C PHE A 79 30.95 -19.75 19.22
N ASP A 80 31.76 -20.61 18.58
CA ASP A 80 31.64 -22.06 18.77
C ASP A 80 31.99 -22.50 20.20
N GLU A 81 33.05 -21.92 20.80
CA GLU A 81 33.38 -22.16 22.21
C GLU A 81 32.25 -21.67 23.14
N CYS A 82 31.58 -20.58 22.79
CA CYS A 82 30.44 -20.07 23.55
C CYS A 82 29.25 -21.03 23.50
N LEU A 83 28.88 -21.50 22.30
CA LEU A 83 27.80 -22.46 22.13
C LEU A 83 28.07 -23.75 22.91
N GLN A 84 29.28 -24.30 22.82
CA GLN A 84 29.67 -25.49 23.60
C GLN A 84 29.54 -25.28 25.12
N LYS A 85 29.85 -24.07 25.63
CA LYS A 85 29.67 -23.74 27.05
C LYS A 85 28.20 -23.58 27.44
N ILE A 86 27.36 -23.07 26.54
CA ILE A 86 25.91 -23.02 26.75
C ILE A 86 25.36 -24.45 26.80
N ASP A 87 25.76 -25.30 25.87
CA ASP A 87 25.36 -26.72 25.79
C ASP A 87 25.79 -27.52 27.02
N ALA A 88 27.00 -27.26 27.53
CA ALA A 88 27.54 -27.90 28.74
C ALA A 88 27.01 -27.30 30.06
N GLY A 89 26.22 -26.22 29.98
CA GLY A 89 25.70 -25.49 31.13
C GLY A 89 24.54 -26.21 31.86
N LEU A 90 23.99 -25.53 32.88
CA LEU A 90 22.86 -26.02 33.69
C LEU A 90 21.50 -25.95 32.97
N PHE A 91 21.45 -25.48 31.73
CA PHE A 91 20.20 -25.30 30.97
C PHE A 91 19.95 -26.53 30.10
N ASN A 92 18.72 -27.05 30.13
CA ASN A 92 18.29 -28.00 29.10
C ASN A 92 18.30 -27.26 27.75
N LYS A 93 19.11 -27.73 26.79
CA LYS A 93 19.23 -27.16 25.43
C LYS A 93 17.88 -27.09 24.71
N ASP A 94 16.96 -27.97 25.07
CA ASP A 94 15.62 -28.08 24.49
C ASP A 94 14.57 -27.33 25.32
N SER A 95 15.00 -26.51 26.30
CA SER A 95 14.10 -25.61 27.04
C SER A 95 13.69 -24.43 26.18
N LYS A 96 12.45 -23.98 26.34
CA LYS A 96 11.91 -22.83 25.59
C LYS A 96 12.82 -21.60 25.73
N GLU A 97 13.30 -21.27 26.93
CA GLU A 97 14.19 -20.12 27.12
C GLU A 97 15.56 -20.24 26.43
N ALA A 98 16.10 -21.47 26.32
CA ALA A 98 17.37 -21.70 25.61
C ALA A 98 17.21 -21.45 24.11
N LEU A 99 16.10 -21.88 23.51
CA LEU A 99 15.82 -21.67 22.09
C LEU A 99 15.82 -20.17 21.71
N ALA A 100 15.23 -19.31 22.54
CA ALA A 100 15.29 -17.86 22.32
C ALA A 100 16.72 -17.29 22.40
N LEU A 101 17.54 -17.80 23.33
CA LEU A 101 18.95 -17.41 23.44
C LEU A 101 19.73 -17.81 22.18
N TYR A 102 19.60 -19.05 21.71
CA TYR A 102 20.26 -19.51 20.49
C TYR A 102 19.83 -18.67 19.29
N ALA A 103 18.53 -18.45 19.12
CA ALA A 103 18.00 -17.63 18.02
C ALA A 103 18.65 -16.25 17.99
N GLU A 104 18.72 -15.56 19.13
CA GLU A 104 19.30 -14.23 19.22
C GLU A 104 20.83 -14.23 18.99
N LEU A 105 21.54 -15.25 19.48
CA LEU A 105 22.99 -15.42 19.29
C LEU A 105 23.35 -15.66 17.82
N TYR A 106 22.64 -16.54 17.13
CA TYR A 106 22.85 -16.82 15.71
C TYR A 106 22.55 -15.58 14.86
N LEU A 107 21.48 -14.82 15.16
CA LEU A 107 21.22 -13.57 14.46
C LEU A 107 22.30 -12.50 14.75
N ALA A 108 22.77 -12.41 16.00
CA ALA A 108 23.89 -11.52 16.34
C ALA A 108 25.15 -11.86 15.53
N LYS A 109 25.44 -13.15 15.38
CA LYS A 109 26.59 -13.61 14.59
C LYS A 109 26.41 -13.32 13.10
N ALA A 110 25.22 -13.55 12.54
CA ALA A 110 24.91 -13.19 11.17
C ALA A 110 25.09 -11.67 10.93
N LYS A 111 24.62 -10.81 11.84
CA LYS A 111 24.80 -9.36 11.76
C LYS A 111 26.28 -8.96 11.80
N GLU A 112 27.09 -9.59 12.67
CA GLU A 112 28.54 -9.37 12.73
C GLU A 112 29.22 -9.73 11.39
N ILE A 113 28.86 -10.86 10.78
CA ILE A 113 29.38 -11.29 9.48
C ILE A 113 28.96 -10.29 8.38
N SER A 114 27.70 -9.85 8.37
CA SER A 114 27.21 -8.89 7.35
C SER A 114 27.83 -7.50 7.45
N ALA A 115 28.36 -7.13 8.62
CA ALA A 115 29.04 -5.85 8.82
C ALA A 115 30.48 -5.86 8.26
N LEU A 116 31.01 -7.01 7.84
CA LEU A 116 32.28 -7.11 7.12
C LEU A 116 32.04 -6.63 5.67
N GLU A 117 32.61 -5.46 5.30
CA GLU A 117 32.39 -4.77 4.02
C GLU A 117 32.49 -5.69 2.79
N ASP A 118 33.36 -6.70 2.82
CA ASP A 118 33.58 -7.61 1.69
C ASP A 118 32.53 -8.75 1.57
N CYS A 119 31.75 -9.05 2.60
CA CYS A 119 30.97 -10.30 2.64
C CYS A 119 29.64 -10.24 1.89
N VAL A 120 28.96 -9.07 1.93
CA VAL A 120 27.58 -8.89 1.46
C VAL A 120 27.48 -7.85 0.33
N GLU A 121 28.49 -6.98 0.13
CA GLU A 121 28.47 -5.92 -0.89
C GLU A 121 29.16 -6.25 -2.23
N LYS A 122 28.64 -5.60 -3.27
CA LYS A 122 28.98 -5.73 -4.70
C LYS A 122 30.27 -4.96 -5.03
N ILE A 123 31.40 -5.64 -5.17
CA ILE A 123 32.58 -5.01 -5.81
C ILE A 123 32.60 -5.36 -7.30
N LEU A 124 31.79 -4.65 -8.10
CA LEU A 124 32.22 -4.30 -9.45
C LEU A 124 33.18 -3.12 -9.32
N ARG A 125 34.48 -3.38 -9.34
CA ARG A 125 35.44 -2.31 -9.69
C ARG A 125 35.45 -2.18 -11.21
N PRO A 126 34.93 -1.10 -11.82
CA PRO A 126 35.35 -0.76 -13.17
C PRO A 126 36.85 -0.44 -13.13
N PRO A 127 37.67 -0.92 -14.07
CA PRO A 127 39.07 -0.55 -14.12
C PRO A 127 39.16 0.96 -14.44
N ILE A 128 39.65 1.75 -13.50
CA ILE A 128 40.02 3.14 -13.73
C ILE A 128 41.55 3.21 -13.68
N ASP A 129 42.12 3.34 -14.88
CA ASP A 129 43.49 3.73 -15.19
C ASP A 129 44.64 2.77 -14.79
N THR A 130 45.57 2.59 -15.72
CA THR A 130 46.74 1.71 -15.64
C THR A 130 47.84 2.18 -14.69
N TYR A 131 47.77 3.39 -14.11
CA TYR A 131 48.96 3.97 -13.51
C TYR A 131 49.09 3.94 -11.98
N TYR A 132 48.05 3.96 -11.12
CA TYR A 132 48.28 3.79 -9.66
C TYR A 132 47.06 3.27 -8.86
N ALA A 133 47.33 2.29 -7.98
CA ALA A 133 46.57 1.79 -6.81
C ALA A 133 45.69 0.52 -6.92
N ASN A 134 45.37 -0.02 -8.10
CA ASN A 134 44.58 -1.27 -8.21
C ASN A 134 45.15 -2.21 -9.29
N ALA A 135 46.29 -2.85 -9.02
CA ALA A 135 46.74 -3.95 -9.87
C ALA A 135 45.66 -5.06 -9.90
N PRO A 136 45.38 -5.71 -11.04
CA PRO A 136 44.53 -6.89 -11.07
C PRO A 136 45.05 -7.91 -10.08
N ASN A 137 44.15 -8.52 -9.29
CA ASN A 137 44.51 -9.64 -8.42
C ASN A 137 45.25 -10.69 -9.25
N THR A 138 46.31 -11.28 -8.70
CA THR A 138 46.87 -12.48 -9.32
C THR A 138 45.81 -13.58 -9.33
N PRO A 139 45.87 -14.58 -10.24
CA PRO A 139 44.93 -15.69 -10.25
C PRO A 139 44.78 -16.38 -8.89
N GLU A 140 45.87 -16.48 -8.11
CA GLU A 140 45.86 -17.04 -6.75
C GLU A 140 45.15 -16.13 -5.74
N GLN A 141 45.37 -14.82 -5.82
CA GLN A 141 44.69 -13.84 -4.96
C GLN A 141 43.19 -13.81 -5.26
N GLU A 142 42.81 -13.95 -6.53
CA GLU A 142 41.41 -14.02 -6.94
C GLU A 142 40.74 -15.32 -6.47
N GLN A 143 41.42 -16.46 -6.57
CA GLN A 143 40.92 -17.73 -6.03
C GLN A 143 40.76 -17.69 -4.50
N GLN A 144 41.73 -17.13 -3.78
CA GLN A 144 41.65 -16.96 -2.33
C GLN A 144 40.49 -16.04 -1.93
N ARG A 145 40.31 -14.94 -2.67
CA ARG A 145 39.19 -14.02 -2.47
C ARG A 145 37.84 -14.70 -2.72
N ILE A 146 37.70 -15.43 -3.84
CA ILE A 146 36.46 -16.17 -4.15
C ILE A 146 36.16 -17.22 -3.06
N SER A 147 37.18 -17.96 -2.61
CA SER A 147 37.03 -18.94 -1.53
C SER A 147 36.57 -18.28 -0.21
N TYR A 148 37.19 -17.16 0.17
CA TYR A 148 36.78 -16.38 1.32
C TYR A 148 35.33 -15.89 1.20
N LEU A 149 34.93 -15.33 0.05
CA LEU A 149 33.56 -14.86 -0.18
C LEU A 149 32.53 -15.99 -0.14
N ARG A 150 32.87 -17.18 -0.67
CA ARG A 150 32.01 -18.37 -0.61
C ARG A 150 31.81 -18.84 0.84
N GLN A 151 32.91 -18.92 1.61
CA GLN A 151 32.85 -19.27 3.03
C GLN A 151 32.01 -18.24 3.79
N CYS A 152 32.27 -16.95 3.59
CA CYS A 152 31.59 -15.87 4.29
C CYS A 152 30.07 -15.86 4.02
N ASN A 153 29.67 -16.02 2.75
CA ASN A 153 28.26 -16.14 2.37
C ASN A 153 27.58 -17.38 2.95
N THR A 154 28.32 -18.49 3.03
CA THR A 154 27.82 -19.74 3.63
C THR A 154 27.62 -19.58 5.13
N ASP A 155 28.60 -19.00 5.83
CA ASP A 155 28.52 -18.77 7.26
C ASP A 155 27.39 -17.80 7.60
N TYR A 156 27.24 -16.72 6.82
CA TYR A 156 26.11 -15.80 6.95
C TYR A 156 24.76 -16.51 6.79
N ARG A 157 24.57 -17.25 5.70
CA ARG A 157 23.34 -18.02 5.43
C ARG A 157 23.06 -19.04 6.55
N ASN A 158 24.05 -19.81 6.97
CA ASN A 158 23.89 -20.86 7.97
C ASN A 158 23.52 -20.29 9.34
N ASN A 159 24.08 -19.13 9.71
CA ASN A 159 23.69 -18.42 10.92
C ASN A 159 22.25 -17.88 10.82
N LEU A 160 21.83 -17.33 9.66
CA LEU A 160 20.44 -16.92 9.44
C LEU A 160 19.46 -18.10 9.55
N LEU A 161 19.74 -19.21 8.87
CA LEU A 161 18.92 -20.44 8.94
C LEU A 161 18.85 -20.98 10.36
N SER A 162 19.94 -20.93 11.13
CA SER A 162 19.94 -21.33 12.53
C SER A 162 19.07 -20.39 13.37
N ALA A 163 19.19 -19.07 13.20
CA ALA A 163 18.33 -18.10 13.87
C ALA A 163 16.83 -18.35 13.58
N ILE A 164 16.49 -18.66 12.32
CA ILE A 164 15.13 -19.03 11.90
C ILE A 164 14.66 -20.32 12.59
N LYS A 165 15.48 -21.39 12.57
CA LYS A 165 15.13 -22.67 13.21
C LYS A 165 14.85 -22.52 14.70
N TYR A 166 15.75 -21.88 15.43
CA TYR A 166 15.61 -21.73 16.88
C TYR A 166 14.45 -20.80 17.27
N SER A 167 14.23 -19.72 16.50
CA SER A 167 13.09 -18.83 16.75
C SER A 167 11.75 -19.48 16.39
N TYR A 168 11.66 -20.22 15.28
CA TYR A 168 10.50 -21.04 14.93
C TYR A 168 10.21 -22.08 16.03
N ALA A 169 11.23 -22.84 16.44
CA ALA A 169 11.11 -23.83 17.50
C ALA A 169 10.63 -23.23 18.83
N TYR A 170 11.06 -22.00 19.15
CA TYR A 170 10.57 -21.26 20.31
C TYR A 170 9.09 -20.88 20.19
N LEU A 171 8.69 -20.29 19.05
CA LEU A 171 7.35 -19.74 18.84
C LEU A 171 6.29 -20.85 18.83
N PHE A 172 6.63 -22.02 18.31
CA PHE A 172 5.76 -23.19 18.21
C PHE A 172 6.15 -24.32 19.18
N TYR A 173 6.82 -23.98 20.28
CA TYR A 173 7.38 -24.95 21.23
C TYR A 173 6.38 -25.98 21.74
N ASN A 174 5.16 -25.56 22.08
CA ASN A 174 4.14 -26.44 22.66
C ASN A 174 3.63 -27.44 21.61
N GLN A 175 3.53 -27.03 20.35
CA GLN A 175 3.14 -27.87 19.23
C GLN A 175 4.23 -28.89 18.89
N LEU A 176 5.50 -28.47 18.94
CA LEU A 176 6.66 -29.30 18.63
C LEU A 176 7.08 -30.24 19.77
N ASN A 177 6.65 -29.96 21.01
CA ASN A 177 6.97 -30.75 22.21
C ASN A 177 5.71 -31.05 23.07
N PRO A 178 4.83 -31.97 22.60
CA PRO A 178 3.57 -32.28 23.28
C PRO A 178 3.75 -32.95 24.65
N GLU A 179 4.88 -33.62 24.93
CA GLU A 179 5.16 -34.22 26.24
C GLU A 179 5.40 -33.17 27.33
N ALA A 180 6.06 -32.06 26.97
CA ALA A 180 6.20 -30.88 27.84
C ALA A 180 4.86 -30.15 28.03
N ALA A 181 3.94 -30.22 27.06
CA ALA A 181 2.59 -29.67 27.20
C ALA A 181 1.72 -30.52 28.15
N ASN A 182 1.83 -31.85 28.11
CA ASN A 182 1.06 -32.77 28.95
C ASN A 182 1.47 -32.75 30.44
N THR A 183 2.71 -32.39 30.76
CA THR A 183 3.16 -32.15 32.15
C THR A 183 2.64 -30.82 32.73
N ALA A 184 2.12 -29.92 31.89
CA ALA A 184 1.42 -28.70 32.27
C ALA A 184 -0.10 -28.92 32.46
N ASN A 185 -0.53 -30.11 32.90
CA ASN A 185 -1.90 -30.38 33.36
C ASN A 185 -2.25 -29.49 34.56
N MET A 186 -2.80 -28.30 34.33
CA MET A 186 -3.79 -27.64 35.19
C MET A 186 -4.29 -26.32 34.57
N ALA A 187 -5.61 -26.29 34.36
CA ALA A 187 -6.44 -25.18 33.90
C ALA A 187 -6.20 -24.70 32.46
N VAL A 188 -7.28 -24.43 31.75
CA VAL A 188 -7.30 -23.49 30.63
C VAL A 188 -6.64 -22.21 31.14
N LYS A 189 -5.34 -22.06 30.91
CA LYS A 189 -4.64 -20.82 31.22
C LYS A 189 -5.34 -19.75 30.38
N PRO A 190 -5.68 -18.59 30.96
CA PRO A 190 -6.25 -17.49 30.17
C PRO A 190 -5.34 -17.25 28.97
N ASN A 191 -5.91 -16.87 27.81
CA ASN A 191 -5.13 -16.45 26.63
C ASN A 191 -4.00 -15.53 27.09
N ASN A 192 -2.79 -16.09 27.24
CA ASN A 192 -1.69 -15.35 27.83
C ASN A 192 -1.29 -14.33 26.77
N LEU A 193 -1.36 -13.05 27.14
CA LEU A 193 -0.77 -11.99 26.34
C LEU A 193 0.67 -12.40 25.98
N PRO A 194 1.12 -12.18 24.73
CA PRO A 194 2.48 -12.46 24.32
C PRO A 194 3.48 -11.88 25.33
N SER A 195 4.40 -12.71 25.82
CA SER A 195 5.46 -12.25 26.70
C SER A 195 6.42 -11.35 25.92
N ASN A 196 7.22 -10.55 26.64
CA ASN A 196 8.27 -9.76 25.97
C ASN A 196 9.25 -10.65 25.19
N LEU A 197 9.51 -11.87 25.68
CA LEU A 197 10.40 -12.81 25.01
C LEU A 197 9.77 -13.38 23.74
N ASP A 198 8.44 -13.59 23.72
CA ASP A 198 7.72 -14.02 22.51
C ASP A 198 7.85 -12.97 21.40
N ILE A 199 7.60 -11.69 21.72
CA ILE A 199 7.74 -10.58 20.76
C ILE A 199 9.20 -10.44 20.31
N GLN A 200 10.17 -10.48 21.23
CA GLN A 200 11.59 -10.39 20.88
C GLN A 200 12.07 -11.53 19.98
N THR A 201 11.53 -12.73 20.18
CA THR A 201 11.90 -13.90 19.38
C THR A 201 11.23 -13.89 18.01
N GLN A 202 10.00 -13.35 17.93
CA GLN A 202 9.35 -13.07 16.66
C GLN A 202 10.13 -12.01 15.84
N ASP A 203 10.60 -10.93 16.47
CA ASP A 203 11.46 -9.94 15.80
C ASP A 203 12.72 -10.61 15.21
N VAL A 204 13.33 -11.55 15.95
CA VAL A 204 14.52 -12.30 15.50
C VAL A 204 14.18 -13.19 14.31
N TYR A 205 13.05 -13.90 14.34
CA TYR A 205 12.56 -14.72 13.23
C TYR A 205 12.35 -13.87 11.97
N GLU A 206 11.65 -12.75 12.09
CA GLU A 206 11.34 -11.85 10.98
C GLU A 206 12.60 -11.18 10.42
N ALA A 207 13.50 -10.69 11.27
CA ALA A 207 14.76 -10.09 10.82
C ALA A 207 15.68 -11.10 10.12
N ALA A 208 15.77 -12.34 10.63
CA ALA A 208 16.58 -13.39 10.02
C ALA A 208 15.99 -13.87 8.68
N SER A 209 14.66 -14.03 8.64
CA SER A 209 13.93 -14.43 7.43
C SER A 209 14.04 -13.36 6.34
N ASP A 210 13.93 -12.08 6.70
CA ASP A 210 14.06 -10.97 5.74
C ASP A 210 15.46 -10.87 5.15
N ALA A 211 16.49 -10.98 6.01
CA ALA A 211 17.88 -11.02 5.58
C ALA A 211 18.15 -12.19 4.62
N LEU A 212 17.61 -13.38 4.90
CA LEU A 212 17.78 -14.56 4.05
C LEU A 212 17.08 -14.40 2.69
N ILE A 213 15.83 -13.93 2.68
CA ILE A 213 15.07 -13.68 1.44
C ILE A 213 15.80 -12.65 0.58
N LYS A 214 16.28 -11.55 1.16
CA LYS A 214 17.07 -10.53 0.47
C LYS A 214 18.38 -11.09 -0.10
N GLN A 215 19.10 -11.93 0.66
CA GLN A 215 20.32 -12.59 0.19
C GLN A 215 20.07 -13.51 -1.01
N LEU A 216 19.00 -14.32 -0.96
CA LEU A 216 18.62 -15.21 -2.07
C LEU A 216 18.22 -14.41 -3.32
N TYR A 217 17.56 -13.26 -3.11
CA TYR A 217 17.14 -12.38 -4.19
C TYR A 217 18.33 -11.64 -4.85
N SER A 218 19.26 -11.08 -4.08
CA SER A 218 20.40 -10.32 -4.61
C SER A 218 21.39 -11.17 -5.42
N ASN A 219 21.48 -12.47 -5.13
CA ASN A 219 22.44 -13.38 -5.77
C ASN A 219 22.04 -13.85 -7.18
N LYS A 220 20.85 -13.48 -7.68
CA LYS A 220 20.37 -13.86 -9.02
C LYS A 220 21.18 -13.23 -10.17
N ASP A 221 21.81 -12.07 -9.94
CA ASP A 221 22.63 -11.35 -10.93
C ASP A 221 24.11 -11.81 -10.96
N HIS A 222 24.52 -12.72 -10.06
CA HIS A 222 25.91 -13.14 -9.92
C HIS A 222 26.13 -14.57 -10.42
N SER A 223 26.96 -14.70 -11.45
CA SER A 223 27.28 -15.92 -12.21
C SER A 223 27.81 -17.12 -11.40
N GLN A 224 28.06 -16.98 -10.09
CA GLN A 224 28.64 -18.04 -9.26
C GLN A 224 27.60 -18.99 -8.62
N GLN A 225 26.31 -18.67 -8.63
CA GLN A 225 25.24 -19.55 -8.08
C GLN A 225 24.19 -19.99 -9.12
N ILE A 226 24.21 -19.39 -10.32
CA ILE A 226 23.23 -19.66 -11.40
C ILE A 226 23.23 -21.13 -11.85
N ALA A 227 24.37 -21.83 -11.77
CA ALA A 227 24.48 -23.23 -12.17
C ALA A 227 23.69 -24.22 -11.28
N LYS A 228 23.25 -23.79 -10.09
CA LYS A 228 22.56 -24.66 -9.09
C LYS A 228 21.09 -24.31 -8.86
N MET A 229 20.58 -23.29 -9.55
CA MET A 229 19.18 -22.88 -9.43
C MET A 229 18.37 -23.56 -10.53
N THR A 230 17.43 -24.43 -10.15
CA THR A 230 16.47 -25.01 -11.09
C THR A 230 15.13 -24.27 -10.95
N SER A 231 14.79 -23.51 -11.99
CA SER A 231 13.51 -22.80 -12.07
C SER A 231 12.44 -23.68 -12.69
N PHE A 232 11.30 -23.81 -12.03
CA PHE A 232 10.18 -24.63 -12.48
C PHE A 232 8.90 -23.79 -12.48
N ILE A 233 8.61 -23.14 -13.61
CA ILE A 233 7.25 -22.62 -13.86
C ILE A 233 6.85 -23.16 -15.24
N SER A 234 5.96 -24.14 -15.27
CA SER A 234 5.41 -24.63 -16.54
C SER A 234 4.41 -23.60 -17.10
N SER A 235 4.32 -23.52 -18.43
CA SER A 235 3.28 -22.73 -19.11
C SER A 235 1.87 -23.14 -18.68
N ASP A 236 1.67 -24.43 -18.42
CA ASP A 236 0.38 -25.03 -18.10
C ASP A 236 -0.18 -24.49 -16.77
N LEU A 237 0.69 -24.23 -15.78
CA LEU A 237 0.30 -23.66 -14.48
C LEU A 237 -0.25 -22.23 -14.60
N ILE A 238 0.23 -21.45 -15.57
CA ILE A 238 -0.23 -20.07 -15.80
C ILE A 238 -1.62 -20.06 -16.43
N ASP A 239 -1.85 -20.96 -17.40
CA ASP A 239 -3.14 -21.09 -18.05
C ASP A 239 -4.19 -21.65 -17.09
N ASP A 240 -3.82 -22.63 -16.26
CA ASP A 240 -4.68 -23.17 -15.20
C ASP A 240 -5.07 -22.11 -14.17
N ALA A 241 -4.13 -21.25 -13.75
CA ALA A 241 -4.43 -20.15 -12.83
C ALA A 241 -5.51 -19.21 -13.40
N LYS A 242 -5.41 -18.84 -14.68
CA LYS A 242 -6.43 -18.00 -15.37
C LYS A 242 -7.78 -18.69 -15.43
N LEU A 243 -7.78 -19.98 -15.77
CA LEU A 243 -9.02 -20.76 -15.86
C LEU A 243 -9.67 -20.98 -14.48
N SER A 244 -8.86 -21.09 -13.42
CA SER A 244 -9.35 -21.24 -12.04
C SER A 244 -10.03 -19.99 -11.48
N MET A 245 -9.78 -18.80 -12.06
CA MET A 245 -10.50 -17.57 -11.74
C MET A 245 -11.91 -17.52 -12.34
N ASN A 246 -12.16 -18.29 -13.42
CA ASN A 246 -13.50 -18.42 -13.97
C ASN A 246 -14.34 -19.23 -12.98
N THR A 247 -15.44 -18.65 -12.49
CA THR A 247 -16.24 -19.04 -11.31
C THR A 247 -16.94 -20.41 -11.36
N GLY A 248 -16.44 -21.38 -12.11
CA GLY A 248 -16.99 -22.73 -12.24
C GLY A 248 -16.47 -23.73 -11.21
N ALA A 249 -17.38 -24.45 -10.56
CA ALA A 249 -17.12 -25.60 -9.68
C ALA A 249 -16.55 -26.85 -10.39
N GLN A 250 -15.96 -26.72 -11.58
CA GLN A 250 -15.59 -27.84 -12.46
C GLN A 250 -14.08 -28.15 -12.55
N TYR A 251 -13.25 -27.65 -11.64
CA TYR A 251 -11.85 -28.08 -11.56
C TYR A 251 -11.67 -29.18 -10.50
N ALA A 252 -12.06 -30.41 -10.85
CA ALA A 252 -12.00 -31.56 -9.95
C ALA A 252 -10.60 -32.18 -9.80
N ASN A 253 -9.61 -31.82 -10.63
CA ASN A 253 -8.28 -32.46 -10.69
C ASN A 253 -7.09 -31.48 -10.90
N GLY A 254 -7.23 -30.18 -10.59
CA GLY A 254 -6.18 -29.16 -10.77
C GLY A 254 -5.81 -28.39 -9.49
N ILE A 255 -4.67 -27.69 -9.52
CA ILE A 255 -4.23 -26.76 -8.45
C ILE A 255 -5.22 -25.59 -8.40
N LYS A 256 -5.75 -25.27 -7.22
CA LYS A 256 -6.77 -24.22 -7.06
C LYS A 256 -6.13 -22.84 -7.03
N TYR A 257 -6.92 -21.81 -7.30
CA TYR A 257 -6.50 -20.42 -7.12
C TYR A 257 -6.03 -20.19 -5.67
N GLY A 258 -4.87 -19.56 -5.51
CA GLY A 258 -4.26 -19.28 -4.20
C GLY A 258 -3.46 -20.44 -3.57
N ASP A 259 -3.53 -21.65 -4.12
CA ASP A 259 -2.71 -22.79 -3.66
C ASP A 259 -1.21 -22.48 -3.80
N GLN A 260 -0.39 -23.06 -2.92
CA GLN A 260 1.05 -22.85 -2.94
C GLN A 260 1.73 -23.72 -4.00
N ILE A 261 2.38 -23.08 -4.98
CA ILE A 261 3.12 -23.75 -6.05
C ILE A 261 4.62 -23.58 -5.80
N LYS A 262 5.35 -24.70 -5.79
CA LYS A 262 6.82 -24.68 -5.77
C LYS A 262 7.37 -24.13 -7.10
N VAL A 263 8.05 -23.00 -7.06
CA VAL A 263 8.56 -22.32 -8.26
C VAL A 263 10.08 -22.39 -8.41
N LEU A 264 10.81 -22.44 -7.30
CA LEU A 264 12.28 -22.52 -7.29
C LEU A 264 12.73 -23.51 -6.21
N ASN A 265 13.88 -24.14 -6.46
CA ASN A 265 14.63 -24.90 -5.47
C ASN A 265 16.08 -24.40 -5.47
N PHE A 266 16.57 -24.02 -4.29
CA PHE A 266 17.95 -23.65 -4.04
C PHE A 266 18.66 -24.79 -3.31
N THR A 267 19.73 -25.32 -3.88
CA THR A 267 20.55 -26.36 -3.26
C THR A 267 21.96 -25.85 -2.98
N PHE A 268 22.42 -26.08 -1.75
CA PHE A 268 23.71 -25.65 -1.26
C PHE A 268 24.48 -26.85 -0.74
N PRO A 269 25.40 -27.42 -1.54
CA PRO A 269 26.23 -28.55 -1.10
C PRO A 269 27.27 -28.10 -0.07
N PRO A 270 27.87 -29.04 0.68
CA PRO A 270 28.99 -28.74 1.57
C PRO A 270 30.18 -28.13 0.82
N ILE A 271 30.87 -27.18 1.47
CA ILE A 271 31.99 -26.41 0.88
C ILE A 271 33.11 -27.32 0.35
N GLU A 272 33.34 -28.48 0.97
CA GLU A 272 34.39 -29.44 0.58
C GLU A 272 34.13 -30.11 -0.79
N GLN A 273 32.87 -30.20 -1.24
CA GLN A 273 32.51 -30.76 -2.54
C GLN A 273 32.46 -29.69 -3.64
N ASP A 274 32.12 -28.46 -3.30
CA ASP A 274 31.98 -27.33 -4.24
C ASP A 274 33.33 -26.76 -4.73
N LEU A 275 34.40 -26.98 -3.97
CA LEU A 275 35.76 -26.61 -4.35
C LEU A 275 36.40 -27.58 -5.36
N ASN A 276 35.87 -28.80 -5.50
CA ASN A 276 36.45 -29.86 -6.32
C ASN A 276 35.82 -29.99 -7.73
N THR A 277 34.71 -29.31 -8.00
CA THR A 277 33.97 -29.45 -9.27
C THR A 277 34.41 -28.50 -10.39
N ASP A 278 35.30 -27.53 -10.11
CA ASP A 278 35.85 -26.60 -11.13
C ASP A 278 37.27 -26.96 -11.59
N THR A 279 37.89 -28.03 -11.07
CA THR A 279 39.22 -28.48 -11.52
C THR A 279 39.11 -29.52 -12.63
N ASP A 280 38.67 -29.07 -13.80
CA ASP A 280 38.95 -29.74 -15.09
C ASP A 280 40.21 -29.14 -15.73
N ASN A 281 41.24 -28.91 -14.91
CA ASN A 281 42.61 -28.71 -15.35
C ASN A 281 43.50 -29.71 -14.62
N GLN A 282 43.82 -30.79 -15.34
CA GLN A 282 44.95 -31.65 -15.03
C GLN A 282 46.22 -30.80 -15.07
N ASP A 283 46.70 -30.35 -13.91
CA ASP A 283 48.12 -30.32 -13.55
C ASP A 283 48.30 -29.49 -12.28
N LEU A 284 48.55 -30.18 -11.16
CA LEU A 284 49.48 -29.80 -10.09
C LEU A 284 49.33 -30.80 -8.93
N LYS A 285 50.00 -31.93 -9.08
CA LYS A 285 50.35 -32.82 -7.96
C LYS A 285 51.48 -32.18 -7.14
N HIS A 286 51.46 -32.48 -5.84
CA HIS A 286 52.39 -32.11 -4.77
C HIS A 286 52.08 -30.73 -4.16
N THR A 287 51.70 -30.64 -2.89
CA THR A 287 52.58 -30.97 -1.76
C THR A 287 51.74 -31.27 -0.51
N GLN A 288 52.01 -32.40 0.16
CA GLN A 288 51.49 -32.68 1.50
C GLN A 288 52.24 -31.83 2.52
N GLN A 289 51.53 -31.10 3.36
CA GLN A 289 52.04 -30.70 4.67
C GLN A 289 50.93 -30.89 5.72
N THR A 290 51.22 -31.82 6.61
CA THR A 290 50.43 -32.22 7.77
C THR A 290 50.36 -31.08 8.78
N ASP A 291 49.15 -30.62 9.10
CA ASP A 291 48.90 -29.85 10.32
C ASP A 291 47.66 -30.38 11.04
N SER A 292 47.90 -30.98 12.20
CA SER A 292 47.00 -31.84 12.97
C SER A 292 46.12 -31.06 13.97
N THR A 293 45.60 -29.90 13.54
CA THR A 293 44.70 -29.04 14.34
C THR A 293 43.31 -28.83 13.72
N LYS A 294 43.03 -29.43 12.55
CA LYS A 294 41.73 -29.36 11.84
C LYS A 294 40.75 -30.50 12.16
N GLN A 295 40.86 -31.14 13.32
CA GLN A 295 40.14 -32.39 13.61
C GLN A 295 38.98 -32.26 14.62
N LEU A 296 38.55 -31.04 14.94
CA LEU A 296 37.42 -30.79 15.86
C LEU A 296 36.27 -29.96 15.27
N SER A 297 36.24 -29.78 13.95
CA SER A 297 35.12 -29.15 13.21
C SER A 297 34.53 -30.09 12.14
N LYS A 298 34.87 -31.39 12.19
CA LYS A 298 34.66 -32.34 11.09
C LYS A 298 33.34 -33.10 11.11
N ASP A 299 32.51 -32.94 12.14
CA ASP A 299 31.30 -33.77 12.33
C ASP A 299 29.97 -33.02 12.15
N LEU A 300 29.97 -31.80 11.55
CA LEU A 300 28.73 -31.03 11.40
C LEU A 300 28.23 -30.77 9.98
N ASN A 301 28.95 -31.10 8.90
CA ASN A 301 28.46 -30.78 7.54
C ASN A 301 28.92 -31.76 6.46
N SER A 302 28.15 -32.83 6.24
CA SER A 302 28.15 -33.56 4.96
C SER A 302 26.76 -33.57 4.30
N VAL A 303 25.86 -32.67 4.71
CA VAL A 303 24.46 -32.68 4.27
C VAL A 303 24.19 -31.42 3.47
N GLU A 304 23.59 -31.62 2.29
CA GLU A 304 23.14 -30.56 1.39
C GLU A 304 21.97 -29.79 2.03
N THR A 305 22.09 -28.45 2.12
CA THR A 305 20.99 -27.59 2.56
C THR A 305 20.12 -27.25 1.36
N SER A 306 18.80 -27.41 1.49
CA SER A 306 17.84 -27.09 0.42
C SER A 306 16.78 -26.09 0.89
N ILE A 307 16.45 -25.15 0.01
CA ILE A 307 15.42 -24.14 0.25
C ILE A 307 14.45 -24.15 -0.94
N ASP A 308 13.19 -24.42 -0.68
CA ASP A 308 12.13 -24.39 -1.68
C ASP A 308 11.36 -23.07 -1.61
N LEU A 309 11.13 -22.41 -2.74
CA LEU A 309 10.28 -21.22 -2.81
C LEU A 309 8.92 -21.58 -3.38
N TYR A 310 7.86 -21.20 -2.67
CA TYR A 310 6.48 -21.33 -3.07
C TYR A 310 5.85 -19.96 -3.30
N LEU A 311 5.12 -19.82 -4.40
CA LEU A 311 4.30 -18.65 -4.72
C LEU A 311 2.82 -19.06 -4.78
N PRO A 312 1.89 -18.13 -4.50
CA PRO A 312 0.47 -18.45 -4.61
C PRO A 312 0.09 -18.59 -6.09
N ASN A 313 -0.80 -19.55 -6.38
CA ASN A 313 -1.35 -19.79 -7.71
C ASN A 313 -2.32 -18.69 -8.13
N GLU A 314 -1.80 -17.51 -8.44
CA GLU A 314 -2.59 -16.38 -8.95
C GLU A 314 -1.95 -15.83 -10.23
N PRO A 315 -2.74 -15.54 -11.29
CA PRO A 315 -2.20 -15.13 -12.60
C PRO A 315 -1.38 -13.84 -12.55
N GLU A 316 -1.63 -12.96 -11.59
CA GLU A 316 -0.89 -11.73 -11.34
C GLU A 316 0.58 -12.01 -11.04
N TYR A 317 0.87 -13.08 -10.28
CA TYR A 317 2.24 -13.49 -9.95
C TYR A 317 2.86 -14.31 -11.09
N LEU A 318 2.10 -15.24 -11.67
CA LEU A 318 2.62 -16.22 -12.62
C LEU A 318 2.83 -15.66 -14.03
N GLN A 319 1.98 -14.77 -14.53
CA GLN A 319 2.11 -14.21 -15.88
C GLN A 319 3.34 -13.32 -16.06
N ASN A 320 3.72 -12.57 -15.01
CA ASN A 320 4.91 -11.73 -15.07
C ASN A 320 6.20 -12.59 -15.18
N THR A 321 6.22 -13.73 -14.48
CA THR A 321 7.36 -14.66 -14.50
C THR A 321 7.67 -15.20 -15.89
N THR A 322 6.64 -15.50 -16.69
CA THR A 322 6.76 -16.08 -18.03
C THR A 322 7.12 -15.05 -19.08
N ARG A 323 6.53 -13.86 -19.00
CA ARG A 323 6.72 -12.82 -20.02
C ARG A 323 8.12 -12.23 -20.02
N TYR A 324 8.77 -12.16 -18.86
CA TYR A 324 10.05 -11.45 -18.70
C TYR A 324 11.22 -12.33 -18.25
N ASN A 325 11.02 -13.65 -18.08
CA ASN A 325 12.00 -14.56 -17.46
C ASN A 325 12.51 -14.05 -16.09
N LYS A 326 11.69 -13.24 -15.42
CA LYS A 326 11.92 -12.60 -14.12
C LYS A 326 10.57 -12.50 -13.42
N SER A 327 10.51 -12.98 -12.18
CA SER A 327 9.26 -13.02 -11.40
C SER A 327 8.97 -11.71 -10.66
N ILE A 328 10.02 -11.03 -10.18
CA ILE A 328 9.99 -9.85 -9.31
C ILE A 328 11.15 -8.92 -9.75
N ASP A 329 10.92 -7.60 -9.83
CA ASP A 329 11.95 -6.57 -10.11
C ASP A 329 12.59 -6.06 -8.81
N LYS A 330 11.75 -5.75 -7.82
CA LYS A 330 12.18 -5.35 -6.48
C LYS A 330 11.25 -5.88 -5.40
N LEU A 331 11.82 -6.18 -4.25
CA LEU A 331 11.12 -6.65 -3.07
C LEU A 331 11.46 -5.73 -1.89
N TYR A 332 10.45 -5.09 -1.30
CA TYR A 332 10.58 -4.21 -0.14
C TYR A 332 9.84 -4.79 1.04
N ALA A 333 10.53 -5.04 2.16
CA ALA A 333 9.85 -5.38 3.40
C ALA A 333 9.08 -4.15 3.90
N SER A 334 7.83 -4.32 4.34
CA SER A 334 6.99 -3.18 4.74
C SER A 334 7.54 -2.44 5.95
N HIS A 335 8.29 -3.13 6.84
CA HIS A 335 8.96 -2.50 7.98
C HIS A 335 10.15 -1.60 7.60
N ASP A 336 10.68 -1.71 6.37
CA ASP A 336 11.69 -0.79 5.84
C ASP A 336 11.06 0.50 5.28
N LEU A 337 9.73 0.51 5.13
CA LEU A 337 8.99 1.63 4.57
C LEU A 337 8.51 2.54 5.70
N SER A 338 8.68 3.85 5.50
CA SER A 338 8.07 4.85 6.36
C SER A 338 7.11 5.70 5.53
N PHE A 339 5.89 5.85 6.04
CA PHE A 339 4.85 6.62 5.38
C PHE A 339 4.70 7.96 6.10
N SER A 340 4.73 9.05 5.35
CA SER A 340 4.35 10.38 5.83
C SER A 340 3.16 10.88 5.01
N GLY A 341 2.17 11.50 5.65
CA GLY A 341 0.96 11.98 4.99
C GLY A 341 -0.22 11.01 4.94
N LEU A 342 -0.10 9.80 5.52
CA LEU A 342 -1.25 8.92 5.77
C LEU A 342 -1.78 9.16 7.19
N ASN A 343 -3.11 9.24 7.35
CA ASN A 343 -3.75 9.42 8.65
C ASN A 343 -3.61 8.18 9.54
N THR A 344 -3.61 6.98 8.95
CA THR A 344 -3.44 5.69 9.61
C THR A 344 -2.64 4.75 8.71
N ILE A 345 -1.99 3.74 9.29
CA ILE A 345 -1.40 2.64 8.52
C ILE A 345 -2.27 1.41 8.75
N SER A 346 -2.79 0.84 7.66
CA SER A 346 -3.64 -0.34 7.71
C SER A 346 -2.79 -1.60 7.80
N GLU A 347 -2.68 -2.15 9.00
CA GLU A 347 -1.91 -3.36 9.26
C GLU A 347 -2.77 -4.46 9.91
N ARG A 348 -2.41 -5.71 9.65
CA ARG A 348 -2.91 -6.88 10.38
C ARG A 348 -1.72 -7.51 11.09
N GLU A 349 -1.78 -7.53 12.41
CA GLU A 349 -0.83 -8.29 13.23
C GLU A 349 -0.96 -9.79 12.90
N GLY A 350 0.18 -10.47 12.81
CA GLY A 350 0.24 -11.87 12.44
C GLY A 350 1.66 -12.39 12.37
N PHE A 351 1.82 -13.58 11.81
CA PHE A 351 3.11 -14.22 11.59
C PHE A 351 3.57 -14.03 10.14
N GLY A 352 4.89 -13.87 9.95
CA GLY A 352 5.52 -13.67 8.65
C GLY A 352 5.88 -12.22 8.35
N ILE A 353 6.58 -12.00 7.24
CA ILE A 353 7.06 -10.68 6.82
C ILE A 353 6.20 -10.17 5.69
N SER A 354 5.63 -8.99 5.87
CA SER A 354 4.89 -8.31 4.80
C SER A 354 5.87 -7.64 3.83
N TYR A 355 5.67 -7.89 2.54
CA TYR A 355 6.48 -7.41 1.44
C TYR A 355 5.63 -6.71 0.39
N VAL A 356 6.19 -5.68 -0.23
CA VAL A 356 5.69 -5.14 -1.50
C VAL A 356 6.64 -5.57 -2.61
N THR A 357 6.11 -6.31 -3.58
CA THR A 357 6.82 -6.67 -4.80
C THR A 357 6.44 -5.72 -5.92
N LEU A 358 7.42 -5.33 -6.74
CA LEU A 358 7.22 -4.46 -7.91
C LEU A 358 7.52 -5.23 -9.19
N PHE A 359 6.76 -4.92 -10.24
CA PHE A 359 6.90 -5.50 -11.58
C PHE A 359 7.56 -4.54 -12.58
N ASP A 360 8.25 -5.09 -13.59
CA ASP A 360 9.03 -4.34 -14.58
C ASP A 360 8.16 -3.52 -15.55
N ASP A 361 6.93 -3.98 -15.83
CA ASP A 361 5.99 -3.35 -16.76
C ASP A 361 5.14 -2.25 -16.13
N ARG A 362 5.35 -1.97 -14.85
CA ARG A 362 4.59 -0.92 -14.15
C ARG A 362 4.91 0.46 -14.68
N LEU A 363 3.90 1.32 -14.61
CA LEU A 363 4.07 2.74 -14.90
C LEU A 363 4.85 3.40 -13.74
N ASN A 364 6.18 3.44 -13.88
CA ASN A 364 7.11 3.97 -12.87
C ASN A 364 7.43 5.47 -13.06
N THR A 365 6.62 6.18 -13.83
CA THR A 365 6.83 7.60 -14.15
C THR A 365 5.81 8.44 -13.42
N SER A 366 6.25 9.57 -12.85
CA SER A 366 5.32 10.47 -12.16
C SER A 366 4.21 10.95 -13.09
N VAL A 367 3.00 11.20 -12.57
CA VAL A 367 1.92 11.80 -13.39
C VAL A 367 2.33 13.16 -13.94
N THR A 368 3.23 13.88 -13.25
CA THR A 368 3.89 15.08 -13.79
C THR A 368 4.70 14.79 -15.05
N ASN A 369 5.47 13.70 -15.07
CA ASN A 369 6.22 13.28 -16.25
C ASN A 369 5.31 12.73 -17.34
N LEU A 370 4.19 12.06 -16.99
CA LEU A 370 3.15 11.68 -17.97
C LEU A 370 2.67 12.92 -18.74
N ILE A 371 2.37 14.00 -18.03
CA ILE A 371 1.93 15.28 -18.61
C ILE A 371 3.02 15.97 -19.45
N LYS A 372 4.29 15.83 -19.07
CA LYS A 372 5.41 16.48 -19.77
C LYS A 372 5.96 15.69 -20.95
N SER A 373 5.66 14.39 -21.04
CA SER A 373 6.25 13.52 -22.04
C SER A 373 5.52 13.62 -23.39
N ASP A 374 6.27 13.68 -24.49
CA ASP A 374 5.76 13.53 -25.87
C ASP A 374 5.39 12.06 -26.20
N ASN A 375 5.03 11.26 -25.18
CA ASN A 375 4.82 9.84 -25.34
C ASN A 375 3.52 9.56 -26.11
N LYS A 376 3.65 8.97 -27.30
CA LYS A 376 2.52 8.70 -28.21
C LYS A 376 1.47 7.77 -27.60
N THR A 377 1.85 6.91 -26.64
CA THR A 377 0.92 5.96 -26.00
C THR A 377 -0.03 6.64 -25.01
N LEU A 378 0.41 7.70 -24.31
CA LEU A 378 -0.42 8.37 -23.28
C LEU A 378 -1.56 9.20 -23.87
N ASN A 379 -1.40 9.62 -25.12
CA ASN A 379 -2.41 10.32 -25.91
C ASN A 379 -3.03 9.41 -26.98
N SER A 380 -2.91 8.09 -26.80
CA SER A 380 -3.55 7.12 -27.68
C SER A 380 -5.07 7.28 -27.62
N GLU A 381 -5.69 7.25 -28.78
CA GLU A 381 -7.15 7.22 -28.90
C GLU A 381 -7.72 5.88 -28.41
N ASP A 382 -6.88 4.82 -28.36
CA ASP A 382 -7.26 3.54 -27.78
C ASP A 382 -7.33 3.66 -26.24
N PRO A 383 -8.48 3.37 -25.60
CA PRO A 383 -8.58 3.33 -24.15
C PRO A 383 -7.65 2.31 -23.50
N LEU A 384 -7.30 1.20 -24.16
CA LEU A 384 -6.45 0.14 -23.58
C LEU A 384 -5.05 0.66 -23.20
N ASP A 385 -4.49 1.56 -23.99
CA ASP A 385 -3.17 2.18 -23.73
C ASP A 385 -3.18 3.14 -22.52
N ARG A 386 -4.37 3.46 -21.99
CA ARG A 386 -4.60 4.43 -20.91
C ARG A 386 -5.14 3.81 -19.63
N ILE A 387 -5.19 2.47 -19.57
CA ILE A 387 -5.56 1.69 -18.39
C ILE A 387 -4.28 1.17 -17.75
N HIS A 388 -4.05 1.54 -16.49
CA HIS A 388 -2.83 1.26 -15.77
C HIS A 388 -3.10 0.34 -14.59
N LEU A 389 -2.45 -0.83 -14.61
CA LEU A 389 -2.41 -1.74 -13.47
C LEU A 389 -1.48 -1.18 -12.39
N THR A 390 -1.74 -1.50 -11.12
CA THR A 390 -0.96 -1.00 -9.97
C THR A 390 0.55 -1.26 -10.11
N GLY A 391 0.92 -2.41 -10.71
CA GLY A 391 2.31 -2.84 -10.89
C GLY A 391 3.02 -3.27 -9.59
N ASN A 392 2.28 -3.29 -8.49
CA ASN A 392 2.74 -3.55 -7.13
C ASN A 392 1.85 -4.63 -6.51
N LEU A 393 2.41 -5.63 -5.86
CA LEU A 393 1.63 -6.62 -5.10
C LEU A 393 2.09 -6.72 -3.66
N LEU A 394 1.14 -7.00 -2.79
CA LEU A 394 1.41 -7.32 -1.40
C LEU A 394 1.63 -8.83 -1.27
N LEU A 395 2.66 -9.23 -0.54
CA LEU A 395 2.98 -10.62 -0.23
C LEU A 395 3.35 -10.74 1.25
N THR A 396 3.01 -11.87 1.86
CA THR A 396 3.51 -12.24 3.18
C THR A 396 4.40 -13.46 3.04
N GLY A 397 5.68 -13.31 3.38
CA GLY A 397 6.68 -14.38 3.32
C GLY A 397 6.88 -15.04 4.67
N MET A 398 7.00 -16.37 4.68
CA MET A 398 7.35 -17.17 5.85
C MET A 398 8.40 -18.22 5.48
N ILE A 399 9.26 -18.57 6.43
CA ILE A 399 10.26 -19.63 6.26
C ILE A 399 10.01 -20.74 7.27
N LEU A 400 9.65 -21.90 6.76
CA LEU A 400 9.27 -23.06 7.56
C LEU A 400 10.37 -24.12 7.49
N PRO A 401 11.06 -24.44 8.60
CA PRO A 401 11.96 -25.59 8.65
C PRO A 401 11.16 -26.89 8.59
N ALA A 402 11.67 -27.90 7.87
CA ALA A 402 11.01 -29.20 7.81
C ALA A 402 11.03 -29.94 9.16
N GLY A 403 9.92 -30.57 9.52
CA GLY A 403 9.77 -31.35 10.76
C GLY A 403 8.48 -31.02 11.51
N ASN A 404 7.98 -31.97 12.30
CA ASN A 404 6.80 -31.81 13.16
C ASN A 404 7.13 -31.96 14.66
N THR A 405 8.38 -32.26 14.98
CA THR A 405 8.89 -32.35 16.36
C THR A 405 10.05 -31.40 16.58
N LEU A 406 10.35 -31.08 17.84
CA LEU A 406 11.45 -30.18 18.19
C LEU A 406 12.79 -30.66 17.62
N ASP A 407 13.10 -31.95 17.77
CA ASP A 407 14.35 -32.54 17.26
C ASP A 407 14.44 -32.50 15.73
N GLU A 408 13.34 -32.79 15.02
CA GLU A 408 13.32 -32.73 13.56
C GLU A 408 13.57 -31.30 13.06
N VAL A 409 12.89 -30.31 13.64
CA VAL A 409 13.03 -28.90 13.28
C VAL A 409 14.45 -28.39 13.52
N LEU A 410 15.05 -28.68 14.67
CA LEU A 410 16.40 -28.19 15.02
C LEU A 410 17.48 -28.81 14.13
N ASN A 411 17.32 -30.08 13.75
CA ASN A 411 18.25 -30.81 12.87
C ASN A 411 17.97 -30.60 11.37
N SER A 412 16.91 -29.85 11.02
CA SER A 412 16.49 -29.68 9.64
C SER A 412 17.53 -28.95 8.78
N GLN A 413 17.66 -29.44 7.54
CA GLN A 413 18.45 -28.85 6.44
C GLN A 413 17.56 -28.50 5.24
N HIS A 414 16.24 -28.63 5.39
CA HIS A 414 15.26 -28.35 4.37
C HIS A 414 14.30 -27.25 4.85
N PHE A 415 14.09 -26.24 4.02
CA PHE A 415 13.29 -25.07 4.37
C PHE A 415 12.33 -24.70 3.25
N ASP A 416 11.09 -24.42 3.60
CA ASP A 416 10.09 -23.87 2.68
C ASP A 416 9.95 -22.36 2.90
N ILE A 417 10.26 -21.56 1.89
CA ILE A 417 9.84 -20.17 1.80
C ILE A 417 8.46 -20.15 1.14
N LYS A 418 7.42 -19.80 1.89
CA LYS A 418 6.05 -19.70 1.39
C LYS A 418 5.61 -18.25 1.32
N MET A 419 5.18 -17.81 0.15
CA MET A 419 4.64 -16.47 -0.11
C MET A 419 3.13 -16.55 -0.25
N TYR A 420 2.41 -15.64 0.41
CA TYR A 420 0.95 -15.59 0.38
C TYR A 420 0.46 -14.21 -0.02
N ASN A 421 -0.64 -14.12 -0.75
CA ASN A 421 -1.37 -12.87 -0.93
C ASN A 421 -2.28 -12.63 0.30
N PRO A 422 -1.99 -11.65 1.17
CA PRO A 422 -2.75 -11.47 2.42
C PRO A 422 -4.17 -10.91 2.23
N HIS A 423 -4.54 -10.48 1.01
CA HIS A 423 -5.91 -10.12 0.65
C HIS A 423 -6.81 -11.35 0.50
N HIS A 424 -6.25 -12.46 0.02
CA HIS A 424 -6.99 -13.72 -0.18
C HIS A 424 -6.82 -14.67 1.00
N VAL A 425 -5.60 -14.76 1.55
CA VAL A 425 -5.27 -15.63 2.68
C VAL A 425 -5.16 -14.81 3.96
N LYS A 426 -6.07 -15.05 4.91
CA LYS A 426 -6.10 -14.34 6.21
C LYS A 426 -5.23 -15.03 7.26
N SER A 427 -5.26 -16.35 7.26
CA SER A 427 -4.58 -17.20 8.23
C SER A 427 -4.01 -18.42 7.52
N VAL A 428 -2.98 -19.00 8.14
CA VAL A 428 -2.31 -20.22 7.71
C VAL A 428 -2.32 -21.23 8.84
N ASP A 429 -2.39 -22.51 8.50
CA ASP A 429 -2.17 -23.58 9.47
C ASP A 429 -0.67 -23.78 9.69
N ILE A 430 -0.24 -23.73 10.95
CA ILE A 430 1.11 -24.07 11.36
C ILE A 430 1.00 -25.13 12.45
N LEU A 431 1.43 -26.35 12.12
CA LEU A 431 1.40 -27.51 13.03
C LEU A 431 0.00 -27.80 13.60
N GLY A 432 -1.05 -27.67 12.77
CA GLY A 432 -2.43 -27.98 13.13
C GLY A 432 -3.20 -26.84 13.83
N GLU A 433 -2.59 -25.67 13.97
CA GLU A 433 -3.20 -24.49 14.60
C GLU A 433 -3.23 -23.29 13.63
N PRO A 434 -4.32 -22.50 13.61
CA PRO A 434 -4.45 -21.36 12.70
C PRO A 434 -3.75 -20.10 13.25
N TYR A 435 -2.90 -19.49 12.43
CA TYR A 435 -2.22 -18.23 12.71
C TYR A 435 -2.56 -17.17 11.67
N TYR A 436 -2.89 -15.95 12.09
CA TYR A 436 -3.08 -14.84 11.16
C TYR A 436 -1.78 -14.52 10.43
N LEU A 437 -1.87 -14.22 9.14
CA LEU A 437 -0.74 -13.71 8.36
C LEU A 437 -0.56 -12.22 8.62
N ALA A 438 0.68 -11.81 8.89
CA ALA A 438 1.03 -10.40 8.97
C ALA A 438 0.80 -9.70 7.62
N ALA A 439 0.32 -8.46 7.62
CA ALA A 439 0.12 -7.71 6.38
C ALA A 439 0.14 -6.21 6.63
N ASN A 440 0.74 -5.44 5.72
CA ASN A 440 0.60 -3.99 5.65
C ASN A 440 -0.11 -3.59 4.34
N PHE A 441 -1.42 -3.37 4.43
CA PHE A 441 -2.27 -3.04 3.28
C PHE A 441 -2.10 -1.60 2.79
N SER A 442 -1.48 -0.73 3.58
CA SER A 442 -1.11 0.62 3.14
C SER A 442 0.19 0.64 2.33
N ALA A 443 1.03 -0.40 2.43
CA ALA A 443 2.37 -0.38 1.86
C ALA A 443 2.39 -0.32 0.32
N SER A 444 1.58 -1.15 -0.35
CA SER A 444 1.50 -1.16 -1.82
C SER A 444 1.05 0.20 -2.36
N TYR A 445 -0.01 0.76 -1.77
CA TYR A 445 -0.52 2.09 -2.14
C TYR A 445 0.48 3.21 -1.83
N GLY A 446 1.18 3.13 -0.70
CA GLY A 446 2.22 4.09 -0.34
C GLY A 446 3.39 4.11 -1.32
N ILE A 447 3.85 2.94 -1.79
CA ILE A 447 4.85 2.87 -2.86
C ILE A 447 4.31 3.48 -4.15
N TRP A 448 3.08 3.12 -4.55
CA TRP A 448 2.44 3.67 -5.75
C TRP A 448 2.38 5.20 -5.71
N LEU A 449 1.98 5.80 -4.58
CA LEU A 449 1.98 7.25 -4.40
C LEU A 449 3.38 7.87 -4.54
N SER A 450 4.39 7.22 -3.97
CA SER A 450 5.78 7.69 -4.01
C SER A 450 6.37 7.70 -5.42
N GLU A 451 6.05 6.69 -6.24
CA GLU A 451 6.51 6.57 -7.63
C GLU A 451 5.77 7.58 -8.53
N ASN A 452 4.46 7.77 -8.31
CA ASN A 452 3.62 8.60 -9.16
C ASN A 452 3.70 10.10 -8.87
N ARG A 453 4.22 10.53 -7.70
CA ARG A 453 4.44 11.94 -7.29
C ARG A 453 3.28 12.86 -7.72
N LEU A 454 2.10 12.60 -7.16
CA LEU A 454 0.84 13.25 -7.54
C LEU A 454 0.73 14.72 -7.08
N ASN A 455 1.65 15.15 -6.19
CA ASN A 455 1.68 16.47 -5.59
C ASN A 455 1.87 17.56 -6.66
N ASN A 456 1.02 18.59 -6.62
CA ASN A 456 1.02 19.75 -7.52
C ASN A 456 0.71 19.43 -9.01
N VAL A 457 0.34 18.19 -9.36
CA VAL A 457 -0.03 17.78 -10.72
C VAL A 457 -1.27 18.53 -11.23
N GLY A 458 -2.30 18.65 -10.38
CA GLY A 458 -3.55 19.32 -10.74
C GLY A 458 -3.32 20.79 -11.14
N TYR A 459 -2.54 21.53 -10.35
CA TYR A 459 -2.13 22.90 -10.67
C TYR A 459 -1.17 23.00 -11.86
N PHE A 460 -0.22 22.07 -11.99
CA PHE A 460 0.74 22.07 -13.10
C PHE A 460 0.06 21.82 -14.46
N SER A 461 -0.93 20.92 -14.51
CA SER A 461 -1.72 20.63 -15.72
C SER A 461 -2.50 21.85 -16.23
N LEU A 462 -2.90 22.74 -15.32
CA LEU A 462 -3.60 23.99 -15.64
C LEU A 462 -2.65 25.12 -16.09
N LEU A 463 -1.41 25.15 -15.60
CA LEU A 463 -0.47 26.26 -15.80
C LEU A 463 0.63 26.01 -16.85
N SER A 464 0.81 24.77 -17.31
CA SER A 464 1.83 24.40 -18.28
C SER A 464 1.61 25.04 -19.66
N LYS A 465 2.64 25.71 -20.20
CA LYS A 465 2.66 26.29 -21.57
C LYS A 465 2.96 25.27 -22.68
N GLN A 466 3.52 24.11 -22.35
CA GLN A 466 3.75 23.00 -23.28
C GLN A 466 2.60 22.01 -23.11
N GLN A 467 1.55 22.18 -23.90
CA GLN A 467 0.31 21.42 -23.83
C GLN A 467 0.38 20.22 -24.79
N THR A 468 0.98 19.11 -24.37
CA THR A 468 0.49 17.81 -24.84
C THR A 468 -0.71 17.47 -23.94
N LEU A 469 -1.92 17.64 -24.46
CA LEU A 469 -3.15 17.33 -23.73
C LEU A 469 -3.20 15.83 -23.43
N THR A 470 -2.90 15.47 -22.19
CA THR A 470 -3.03 14.11 -21.68
C THR A 470 -4.50 13.71 -21.63
N LEU A 471 -4.89 12.67 -22.36
CA LEU A 471 -6.24 12.11 -22.28
C LEU A 471 -6.48 11.50 -20.88
N PRO A 472 -7.75 11.28 -20.46
CA PRO A 472 -8.04 10.62 -19.18
C PRO A 472 -7.31 9.28 -19.01
N GLN A 473 -6.88 8.97 -17.79
CA GLN A 473 -6.14 7.76 -17.44
C GLN A 473 -6.83 7.07 -16.26
N LEU A 474 -6.88 5.74 -16.27
CA LEU A 474 -7.48 4.95 -15.19
C LEU A 474 -6.38 4.17 -14.49
N PHE A 475 -6.31 4.32 -13.17
CA PHE A 475 -5.37 3.62 -12.32
C PHE A 475 -6.11 2.63 -11.44
N MET A 476 -5.80 1.35 -11.62
CA MET A 476 -6.26 0.26 -10.77
C MET A 476 -5.26 0.15 -9.62
N LEU A 477 -5.68 0.40 -8.38
CA LEU A 477 -4.76 0.49 -7.24
C LEU A 477 -4.38 -0.87 -6.63
N GLU A 478 -5.15 -1.89 -6.96
CA GLU A 478 -4.86 -3.29 -6.72
C GLU A 478 -5.15 -4.08 -8.01
N PRO A 479 -4.64 -5.31 -8.15
CA PRO A 479 -5.06 -6.18 -9.24
C PRO A 479 -6.56 -6.41 -9.21
N TYR A 480 -7.10 -6.70 -10.39
CA TYR A 480 -8.52 -6.97 -10.52
C TYR A 480 -8.92 -8.25 -9.77
N ASP A 481 -9.65 -8.11 -8.67
CA ASP A 481 -10.28 -9.23 -7.98
C ASP A 481 -11.74 -9.37 -8.47
N PRO A 482 -12.12 -10.47 -9.13
CA PRO A 482 -13.47 -10.66 -9.65
C PRO A 482 -14.56 -10.65 -8.55
N ASN A 483 -14.18 -10.88 -7.29
CA ASN A 483 -15.09 -10.96 -6.15
C ASN A 483 -15.23 -9.64 -5.38
N LYS A 484 -14.41 -8.62 -5.69
CA LYS A 484 -14.51 -7.30 -5.06
C LYS A 484 -15.20 -6.29 -5.95
N ARG A 485 -16.18 -5.58 -5.40
CA ARG A 485 -16.86 -4.49 -6.11
C ARG A 485 -15.91 -3.34 -6.36
N VAL A 486 -16.14 -2.57 -7.41
CA VAL A 486 -15.27 -1.44 -7.75
C VAL A 486 -15.82 -0.13 -7.16
N ILE A 487 -14.94 0.66 -6.56
CA ILE A 487 -15.16 2.06 -6.25
C ILE A 487 -14.44 2.90 -7.30
N ILE A 488 -15.18 3.73 -8.04
CA ILE A 488 -14.66 4.60 -9.09
C ILE A 488 -14.58 6.02 -8.56
N MET A 489 -13.40 6.65 -8.58
CA MET A 489 -13.19 7.99 -8.02
C MET A 489 -12.83 9.03 -9.09
N LEU A 490 -13.57 10.14 -9.11
CA LEU A 490 -13.43 11.27 -10.04
C LEU A 490 -13.08 12.57 -9.28
N HIS A 491 -11.83 13.03 -9.38
CA HIS A 491 -11.36 14.26 -8.72
C HIS A 491 -12.00 15.54 -9.28
N GLY A 492 -11.86 16.67 -8.59
CA GLY A 492 -12.36 17.99 -9.01
C GLY A 492 -11.41 18.81 -9.90
N LEU A 493 -11.79 20.08 -10.15
CA LEU A 493 -10.99 21.07 -10.88
C LEU A 493 -9.65 21.36 -10.17
N ALA A 494 -8.56 21.53 -10.93
CA ALA A 494 -7.22 21.82 -10.40
C ALA A 494 -6.67 20.78 -9.42
N SER A 495 -7.31 19.62 -9.31
CA SER A 495 -6.95 18.52 -8.42
C SER A 495 -6.31 17.36 -9.18
N SER A 496 -5.90 16.34 -8.45
CA SER A 496 -5.33 15.09 -8.96
C SER A 496 -5.89 13.92 -8.13
N PRO A 497 -5.61 12.66 -8.51
CA PRO A 497 -5.95 11.51 -7.68
C PRO A 497 -5.40 11.56 -6.24
N GLU A 498 -4.45 12.45 -5.93
CA GLU A 498 -3.95 12.70 -4.56
C GLU A 498 -5.05 13.05 -3.56
N THR A 499 -6.12 13.72 -4.00
CA THR A 499 -7.22 14.11 -3.09
C THR A 499 -7.95 12.91 -2.46
N TRP A 500 -7.77 11.72 -3.05
CA TRP A 500 -8.37 10.48 -2.58
C TRP A 500 -7.47 9.69 -1.63
N VAL A 501 -6.26 10.17 -1.30
CA VAL A 501 -5.29 9.43 -0.47
C VAL A 501 -5.88 9.02 0.88
N SER A 502 -6.48 9.97 1.60
CA SER A 502 -7.08 9.69 2.92
C SER A 502 -8.23 8.69 2.82
N ILE A 503 -9.13 8.87 1.86
CA ILE A 503 -10.30 7.99 1.66
C ILE A 503 -9.85 6.58 1.27
N THR A 504 -8.94 6.46 0.31
CA THR A 504 -8.43 5.18 -0.20
C THR A 504 -7.74 4.40 0.92
N ASN A 505 -6.90 5.07 1.71
CA ASN A 505 -6.23 4.44 2.83
C ASN A 505 -7.20 4.02 3.95
N ASP A 506 -8.23 4.82 4.22
CA ASP A 506 -9.26 4.48 5.21
C ASP A 506 -10.16 3.32 4.76
N ILE A 507 -10.42 3.18 3.46
CA ILE A 507 -11.07 1.99 2.88
C ILE A 507 -10.20 0.74 3.12
N SER A 508 -8.89 0.83 2.88
CA SER A 508 -7.95 -0.27 3.17
C SER A 508 -7.88 -0.62 4.66
N ASN A 509 -8.02 0.38 5.54
CA ASN A 509 -8.00 0.20 7.00
C ASN A 509 -9.28 -0.45 7.55
N ASP A 510 -10.41 -0.32 6.87
CA ASP A 510 -11.65 -0.98 7.24
C ASP A 510 -11.70 -2.40 6.68
N THR A 511 -11.60 -3.41 7.54
CA THR A 511 -11.52 -4.82 7.12
C THR A 511 -12.71 -5.26 6.28
N LYS A 512 -13.93 -4.75 6.54
CA LYS A 512 -15.10 -5.12 5.72
C LYS A 512 -15.05 -4.43 4.36
N LEU A 513 -14.56 -3.20 4.27
CA LEU A 513 -14.47 -2.50 2.99
C LEU A 513 -13.33 -3.06 2.15
N ARG A 514 -12.11 -3.17 2.71
CA ARG A 514 -10.93 -3.75 2.05
C ARG A 514 -11.19 -5.15 1.46
N ASP A 515 -11.96 -5.96 2.19
CA ASP A 515 -12.22 -7.36 1.78
C ASP A 515 -13.31 -7.47 0.70
N ASN A 516 -14.04 -6.40 0.38
CA ASN A 516 -15.18 -6.42 -0.56
C ASN A 516 -15.13 -5.34 -1.64
N TYR A 517 -14.19 -4.39 -1.54
CA TYR A 517 -14.01 -3.32 -2.52
C TYR A 517 -12.58 -3.22 -3.00
N GLN A 518 -12.46 -2.89 -4.29
CA GLN A 518 -11.25 -2.45 -4.97
C GLN A 518 -11.44 -1.02 -5.47
N VAL A 519 -10.36 -0.24 -5.62
CA VAL A 519 -10.44 1.18 -5.95
C VAL A 519 -9.81 1.48 -7.30
N TRP A 520 -10.56 2.16 -8.17
CA TRP A 520 -10.10 2.75 -9.41
C TRP A 520 -10.10 4.26 -9.30
N GLN A 521 -8.95 4.88 -9.54
CA GLN A 521 -8.82 6.33 -9.57
C GLN A 521 -8.62 6.81 -11.00
N ILE A 522 -9.41 7.81 -11.39
CA ILE A 522 -9.34 8.37 -12.74
C ILE A 522 -8.67 9.74 -12.67
N PHE A 523 -7.55 9.87 -13.38
CA PHE A 523 -6.95 11.17 -13.68
C PHE A 523 -7.53 11.68 -14.98
N TYR A 524 -7.96 12.94 -15.00
CA TYR A 524 -8.39 13.57 -16.24
C TYR A 524 -8.01 15.05 -16.27
N PRO A 525 -7.69 15.59 -17.46
CA PRO A 525 -7.29 16.98 -17.61
C PRO A 525 -8.49 17.91 -17.39
N THR A 526 -8.40 18.77 -16.38
CA THR A 526 -9.51 19.64 -16.01
C THR A 526 -9.67 20.88 -16.92
N ASN A 527 -8.71 21.09 -17.84
CA ASN A 527 -8.76 22.12 -18.88
C ASN A 527 -9.43 21.66 -20.19
N ILE A 528 -9.81 20.38 -20.31
CA ILE A 528 -10.62 19.87 -21.43
C ILE A 528 -12.12 20.10 -21.15
N PRO A 529 -12.95 20.37 -22.17
CA PRO A 529 -14.40 20.43 -22.01
C PRO A 529 -15.00 19.24 -21.25
N ILE A 530 -15.94 19.51 -20.36
CA ILE A 530 -16.51 18.53 -19.42
C ILE A 530 -17.22 17.38 -20.18
N LEU A 531 -17.94 17.69 -21.27
CA LEU A 531 -18.58 16.66 -22.11
C LEU A 531 -17.56 15.71 -22.77
N GLU A 532 -16.40 16.22 -23.18
CA GLU A 532 -15.33 15.39 -23.75
C GLU A 532 -14.72 14.50 -22.67
N ASN A 533 -14.41 15.07 -21.49
CA ASN A 533 -13.93 14.30 -20.35
C ASN A 533 -14.93 13.18 -19.98
N ARG A 534 -16.21 13.50 -19.86
CA ARG A 534 -17.27 12.52 -19.59
C ARG A 534 -17.26 11.38 -20.60
N TYR A 535 -17.29 11.69 -21.90
CA TYR A 535 -17.30 10.69 -22.97
C TYR A 535 -16.07 9.77 -22.90
N ARG A 536 -14.88 10.35 -22.75
CA ARG A 536 -13.62 9.58 -22.70
C ARG A 536 -13.46 8.75 -21.43
N ILE A 537 -13.95 9.25 -20.30
CA ILE A 537 -13.97 8.53 -19.03
C ILE A 537 -14.93 7.34 -19.10
N GLN A 538 -16.11 7.52 -19.71
CA GLN A 538 -17.06 6.44 -19.93
C GLN A 538 -16.45 5.31 -20.76
N GLN A 539 -15.85 5.63 -21.91
CA GLN A 539 -15.15 4.64 -22.74
C GLN A 539 -14.07 3.91 -21.95
N LEU A 540 -13.31 4.62 -21.13
CA LEU A 540 -12.23 4.06 -20.34
C LEU A 540 -12.76 3.03 -19.33
N ILE A 541 -13.79 3.39 -18.56
CA ILE A 541 -14.42 2.50 -17.57
C ILE A 541 -15.02 1.27 -18.23
N GLU A 542 -15.79 1.44 -19.32
CA GLU A 542 -16.44 0.35 -20.04
C GLU A 542 -15.40 -0.61 -20.65
N THR A 543 -14.32 -0.08 -21.24
CA THR A 543 -13.20 -0.91 -21.73
C THR A 543 -12.50 -1.64 -20.59
N THR A 544 -12.29 -1.01 -19.43
CA THR A 544 -11.69 -1.69 -18.26
C THR A 544 -12.56 -2.84 -17.78
N TYR A 545 -13.88 -2.69 -17.71
CA TYR A 545 -14.76 -3.81 -17.36
C TYR A 545 -14.72 -4.90 -18.43
N HIS A 546 -14.87 -4.55 -19.71
CA HIS A 546 -14.86 -5.54 -20.79
C HIS A 546 -13.55 -6.32 -20.90
N MET A 547 -12.41 -5.67 -20.61
CA MET A 547 -11.10 -6.34 -20.59
C MET A 547 -10.97 -7.37 -19.47
N ASN A 548 -11.55 -7.09 -18.30
CA ASN A 548 -11.41 -7.95 -17.11
C ASN A 548 -12.56 -8.94 -16.94
N ASP A 549 -13.73 -8.65 -17.51
CA ASP A 549 -14.95 -9.47 -17.46
C ASP A 549 -15.75 -9.34 -18.77
N PRO A 550 -15.26 -9.96 -19.87
CA PRO A 550 -15.89 -9.83 -21.19
C PRO A 550 -17.35 -10.31 -21.22
N GLU A 551 -17.68 -11.31 -20.40
CA GLU A 551 -19.00 -11.93 -20.31
C GLU A 551 -19.92 -11.25 -19.28
N GLY A 552 -19.39 -10.33 -18.46
CA GLY A 552 -20.18 -9.62 -17.45
C GLY A 552 -20.76 -10.55 -16.39
N VAL A 553 -19.95 -11.46 -15.83
CA VAL A 553 -20.40 -12.44 -14.81
C VAL A 553 -19.78 -12.20 -13.43
N HIS A 554 -18.72 -11.41 -13.34
CA HIS A 554 -18.02 -11.15 -12.09
C HIS A 554 -18.86 -10.23 -11.16
N PRO A 555 -18.92 -10.51 -9.86
CA PRO A 555 -19.45 -9.55 -8.88
C PRO A 555 -18.80 -8.16 -8.99
N ALA A 556 -17.51 -8.10 -9.36
CA ALA A 556 -16.77 -6.86 -9.55
C ALA A 556 -17.31 -5.93 -10.64
N SER A 557 -17.93 -6.47 -11.70
CA SER A 557 -18.50 -5.69 -12.80
C SER A 557 -19.92 -5.17 -12.51
N HIS A 558 -20.45 -5.42 -11.31
CA HIS A 558 -21.82 -5.07 -10.92
C HIS A 558 -21.87 -4.36 -9.57
N ASN A 559 -22.81 -3.42 -9.44
CA ASN A 559 -23.05 -2.65 -8.22
C ASN A 559 -21.77 -1.93 -7.74
N SER A 560 -21.16 -1.21 -8.67
CA SER A 560 -20.01 -0.36 -8.44
C SER A 560 -20.47 0.97 -7.82
N VAL A 561 -19.61 1.55 -6.98
CA VAL A 561 -19.88 2.85 -6.35
C VAL A 561 -19.08 3.93 -7.07
N LEU A 562 -19.75 4.94 -7.61
CA LEU A 562 -19.12 6.11 -8.22
C LEU A 562 -19.01 7.26 -7.22
N ILE A 563 -17.82 7.81 -7.01
CA ILE A 563 -17.58 8.93 -6.11
C ILE A 563 -17.00 10.09 -6.91
N GLY A 564 -17.69 11.23 -6.90
CA GLY A 564 -17.25 12.44 -7.61
C GLY A 564 -17.15 13.64 -6.69
N HIS A 565 -15.99 14.30 -6.68
CA HIS A 565 -15.79 15.57 -5.96
C HIS A 565 -15.85 16.75 -6.93
N SER A 566 -16.55 17.82 -6.56
CA SER A 566 -16.59 19.09 -7.31
C SER A 566 -16.95 18.84 -8.79
N MET A 567 -16.12 19.27 -9.73
CA MET A 567 -16.30 19.00 -11.16
C MET A 567 -16.44 17.51 -11.49
N GLY A 568 -15.74 16.62 -10.77
CA GLY A 568 -15.86 15.17 -10.92
C GLY A 568 -17.25 14.66 -10.55
N GLY A 569 -17.96 15.35 -9.64
CA GLY A 569 -19.37 15.07 -9.36
C GLY A 569 -20.30 15.45 -10.51
N VAL A 570 -20.04 16.56 -11.20
CA VAL A 570 -20.81 16.97 -12.40
C VAL A 570 -20.62 15.96 -13.54
N ILE A 571 -19.38 15.52 -13.78
CA ILE A 571 -19.09 14.43 -14.72
C ILE A 571 -19.78 13.14 -14.27
N GLY A 572 -19.66 12.80 -12.98
CA GLY A 572 -20.26 11.61 -12.41
C GLY A 572 -21.77 11.55 -12.58
N ARG A 573 -22.49 12.65 -12.36
CA ARG A 573 -23.94 12.75 -12.60
C ARG A 573 -24.28 12.39 -14.04
N MET A 574 -23.54 12.91 -15.01
CA MET A 574 -23.74 12.57 -16.43
C MET A 574 -23.44 11.10 -16.76
N LEU A 575 -22.49 10.47 -16.05
CA LEU A 575 -22.18 9.04 -16.21
C LEU A 575 -23.26 8.12 -15.64
N VAL A 576 -24.17 8.62 -14.82
CA VAL A 576 -25.29 7.86 -14.23
C VAL A 576 -26.66 8.37 -14.69
N SER A 577 -26.70 9.10 -15.81
CA SER A 577 -27.92 9.66 -16.39
C SER A 577 -28.16 9.07 -17.79
N ASN A 578 -29.43 8.84 -18.14
CA ASN A 578 -29.85 8.44 -19.48
C ASN A 578 -30.57 9.60 -20.14
N GLU A 579 -29.83 10.48 -20.81
CA GLU A 579 -30.46 11.62 -21.46
C GLU A 579 -29.94 11.97 -22.84
N ASN A 580 -30.84 12.47 -23.67
CA ASN A 580 -30.47 13.01 -24.96
C ASN A 580 -30.48 14.54 -24.93
N LEU A 581 -29.29 15.14 -24.84
CA LEU A 581 -29.12 16.57 -24.78
C LEU A 581 -29.26 17.27 -26.15
N GLU A 582 -29.44 16.53 -27.24
CA GLU A 582 -29.46 17.07 -28.61
C GLU A 582 -30.58 18.10 -28.84
N GLU A 583 -31.79 17.84 -28.33
CA GLU A 583 -32.93 18.77 -28.50
C GLU A 583 -32.73 20.07 -27.73
N LYS A 584 -32.34 19.97 -26.45
CA LYS A 584 -32.01 21.14 -25.62
C LYS A 584 -30.86 21.94 -26.25
N PHE A 585 -29.84 21.23 -26.75
CA PHE A 585 -28.71 21.83 -27.45
C PHE A 585 -29.16 22.60 -28.71
N ASN A 586 -29.98 22.00 -29.56
CA ASN A 586 -30.49 22.66 -30.78
C ASN A 586 -31.34 23.90 -30.44
N THR A 587 -32.11 23.84 -29.35
CA THR A 587 -32.91 24.97 -28.86
C THR A 587 -32.01 26.12 -28.39
N LEU A 588 -30.99 25.83 -27.59
CA LEU A 588 -29.99 26.84 -27.18
C LEU A 588 -29.27 27.45 -28.39
N ASN A 589 -28.88 26.61 -29.34
CA ASN A 589 -28.19 27.02 -30.57
C ASN A 589 -29.05 27.97 -31.43
N THR A 590 -30.36 27.72 -31.54
CA THR A 590 -31.29 28.55 -32.33
C THR A 590 -31.65 29.87 -31.63
N GLN A 591 -31.75 29.90 -30.30
CA GLN A 591 -32.11 31.10 -29.53
C GLN A 591 -31.00 32.16 -29.49
N GLN A 592 -29.72 31.77 -29.57
CA GLN A 592 -28.58 32.70 -29.44
C GLN A 592 -28.11 33.38 -30.75
N ASN A 593 -28.98 33.45 -31.76
CA ASN A 593 -28.98 34.46 -32.83
C ASN A 593 -27.69 34.69 -33.65
N ASN A 594 -26.97 33.63 -34.04
CA ASN A 594 -25.93 33.69 -35.07
C ASN A 594 -26.03 32.52 -36.07
N LEU A 595 -27.18 32.42 -36.77
CA LEU A 595 -27.49 31.40 -37.78
C LEU A 595 -26.35 31.12 -38.79
N ARG A 596 -25.58 32.17 -39.17
CA ARG A 596 -24.44 32.05 -40.08
C ARG A 596 -23.25 31.32 -39.44
N LEU A 597 -22.91 31.65 -38.20
CA LEU A 597 -21.80 31.01 -37.47
C LEU A 597 -22.18 29.58 -37.07
N ASN A 598 -23.42 29.35 -36.65
CA ASN A 598 -23.94 28.01 -36.32
C ASN A 598 -23.79 27.06 -37.50
N LYS A 599 -24.25 27.47 -38.69
CA LYS A 599 -24.15 26.66 -39.90
C LYS A 599 -22.70 26.37 -40.28
N LEU A 600 -21.82 27.36 -40.15
CA LEU A 600 -20.38 27.20 -40.39
C LEU A 600 -19.76 26.20 -39.41
N LEU A 601 -20.09 26.27 -38.13
CA LEU A 601 -19.56 25.33 -37.15
C LEU A 601 -20.13 23.92 -37.36
N GLU A 602 -21.44 23.79 -37.60
CA GLU A 602 -22.10 22.51 -37.91
C GLU A 602 -21.52 21.78 -39.13
N ASP A 603 -21.05 22.52 -40.14
CA ASP A 603 -20.39 21.95 -41.33
C ASP A 603 -18.95 21.49 -41.03
N GLN A 604 -18.31 22.08 -40.02
CA GLN A 604 -16.93 21.79 -39.64
C GLN A 604 -16.83 20.64 -38.65
N PHE A 605 -17.84 20.41 -37.80
CA PHE A 605 -17.83 19.32 -36.85
C PHE A 605 -18.35 18.01 -37.45
N ASP A 606 -17.74 16.89 -37.06
CA ASP A 606 -18.29 15.57 -37.32
C ASP A 606 -19.58 15.36 -36.51
N LYS A 607 -20.73 15.48 -37.18
CA LYS A 607 -22.06 15.33 -36.59
C LYS A 607 -22.23 14.04 -35.80
N SER A 608 -21.58 12.94 -36.21
CA SER A 608 -21.67 11.66 -35.49
C SER A 608 -20.93 11.71 -34.15
N LYS A 609 -19.70 12.25 -34.14
CA LYS A 609 -18.89 12.41 -32.93
C LYS A 609 -19.53 13.38 -31.94
N VAL A 610 -20.13 14.47 -32.43
CA VAL A 610 -20.87 15.44 -31.60
C VAL A 610 -22.09 14.79 -30.94
N LYS A 611 -22.90 14.06 -31.71
CA LYS A 611 -24.09 13.35 -31.18
C LYS A 611 -23.73 12.40 -30.05
N ASN A 612 -22.67 11.59 -30.20
CA ASN A 612 -22.24 10.64 -29.18
C ASN A 612 -21.83 11.30 -27.85
N ARG A 613 -21.48 12.60 -27.85
CA ARG A 613 -21.15 13.38 -26.64
C ARG A 613 -22.36 14.04 -25.99
N LEU A 614 -23.45 14.21 -26.75
CA LEU A 614 -24.71 14.78 -26.26
C LEU A 614 -25.68 13.69 -25.81
N HIS A 615 -25.51 12.45 -26.29
CA HIS A 615 -26.26 11.30 -25.82
C HIS A 615 -25.56 10.76 -24.57
N LEU A 616 -26.26 10.80 -23.45
CA LEU A 616 -25.81 10.28 -22.16
C LEU A 616 -26.39 8.88 -21.98
N HIS A 617 -25.52 7.94 -21.64
CA HIS A 617 -25.89 6.58 -21.30
C HIS A 617 -25.29 6.27 -19.93
N GLN A 618 -26.11 5.76 -19.02
CA GLN A 618 -25.64 5.37 -17.70
C GLN A 618 -24.58 4.26 -17.80
N LEU A 619 -23.59 4.30 -16.90
CA LEU A 619 -22.70 3.18 -16.64
C LEU A 619 -23.50 2.05 -15.99
N GLN A 620 -23.75 0.96 -16.73
CA GLN A 620 -24.57 -0.16 -16.26
C GLN A 620 -23.98 -0.89 -15.04
N SER A 621 -22.66 -0.80 -14.85
CA SER A 621 -21.98 -1.38 -13.70
C SER A 621 -22.22 -0.61 -12.40
N VAL A 622 -22.58 0.68 -12.48
CA VAL A 622 -22.79 1.55 -11.32
C VAL A 622 -24.26 1.51 -10.90
N ASP A 623 -24.50 1.32 -9.61
CA ASP A 623 -25.82 1.37 -8.98
C ASP A 623 -25.90 2.43 -7.86
N THR A 624 -24.74 2.88 -7.36
CA THR A 624 -24.65 3.86 -6.28
C THR A 624 -23.69 5.00 -6.64
N ALA A 625 -24.11 6.24 -6.43
CA ALA A 625 -23.29 7.43 -6.64
C ALA A 625 -23.17 8.30 -5.37
N VAL A 626 -21.99 8.84 -5.10
CA VAL A 626 -21.75 9.78 -4.01
C VAL A 626 -21.11 11.04 -4.57
N PHE A 627 -21.79 12.17 -4.41
CA PHE A 627 -21.32 13.46 -4.90
C PHE A 627 -20.89 14.35 -3.75
N ILE A 628 -19.69 14.93 -3.83
CA ILE A 628 -19.10 15.73 -2.76
C ILE A 628 -18.87 17.15 -3.27
N SER A 629 -19.56 18.14 -2.70
CA SER A 629 -19.42 19.57 -3.04
C SER A 629 -19.48 19.85 -4.55
N ALA A 630 -20.38 19.15 -5.26
CA ALA A 630 -20.49 19.24 -6.72
C ALA A 630 -21.34 20.45 -7.16
N PRO A 631 -20.88 21.30 -8.09
CA PRO A 631 -21.64 22.47 -8.57
C PRO A 631 -22.58 22.10 -9.73
N PHE A 632 -23.67 21.39 -9.45
CA PHE A 632 -24.59 20.92 -10.49
C PHE A 632 -25.33 22.02 -11.24
N ARG A 633 -25.45 23.22 -10.66
CA ARG A 633 -26.03 24.41 -11.29
C ARG A 633 -24.98 25.52 -11.49
N GLY A 634 -23.71 25.17 -11.43
CA GLY A 634 -22.59 26.09 -11.60
C GLY A 634 -22.26 26.92 -10.36
N THR A 635 -21.31 27.84 -10.51
CA THR A 635 -20.87 28.75 -9.45
C THR A 635 -20.33 30.08 -10.00
N ASP A 636 -20.72 31.17 -9.34
CA ASP A 636 -20.16 32.52 -9.56
C ASP A 636 -18.65 32.60 -9.27
N PHE A 637 -18.08 31.65 -8.52
CA PHE A 637 -16.66 31.60 -8.24
C PHE A 637 -15.84 31.35 -9.52
N ALA A 638 -16.38 30.59 -10.49
CA ALA A 638 -15.73 30.35 -11.77
C ALA A 638 -15.46 31.66 -12.53
N ASP A 639 -16.38 32.62 -12.45
CA ASP A 639 -16.24 33.95 -13.05
C ASP A 639 -15.14 34.78 -12.35
N ARG A 640 -14.95 34.60 -11.03
CA ARG A 640 -13.95 35.33 -10.21
C ARG A 640 -12.55 34.78 -10.37
N TRP A 641 -12.39 33.45 -10.41
CA TRP A 641 -11.11 32.75 -10.60
C TRP A 641 -10.43 33.13 -11.94
N PHE A 642 -11.22 33.38 -12.99
CA PHE A 642 -10.73 33.74 -14.33
C PHE A 642 -10.18 35.17 -14.46
N THR A 643 -10.43 36.07 -13.49
CA THR A 643 -9.93 37.46 -13.55
C THR A 643 -8.44 37.61 -13.20
N GLN A 644 -7.83 36.65 -12.49
CA GLN A 644 -6.41 36.71 -12.08
C GLN A 644 -5.48 35.80 -12.91
N LEU A 645 -6.02 34.87 -13.71
CA LEU A 645 -5.24 33.87 -14.46
C LEU A 645 -5.59 33.90 -15.96
N LEU A 646 -5.10 34.95 -16.64
CA LEU A 646 -4.94 35.12 -18.10
C LEU A 646 -5.85 34.30 -19.06
N ARG A 647 -6.65 35.06 -19.83
CA ARG A 647 -7.33 34.78 -21.13
C ARG A 647 -6.45 34.13 -22.25
N ARG A 648 -5.49 33.25 -21.98
CA ARG A 648 -4.59 32.73 -23.03
C ARG A 648 -4.70 31.22 -23.26
N VAL A 649 -5.46 30.92 -24.31
CA VAL A 649 -5.31 29.86 -25.34
C VAL A 649 -5.29 28.41 -24.84
N VAL A 650 -6.35 27.68 -25.18
CA VAL A 650 -6.38 26.21 -25.20
C VAL A 650 -6.04 25.77 -26.63
N GLN A 651 -4.92 25.09 -26.84
CA GLN A 651 -4.72 24.34 -28.08
C GLN A 651 -5.71 23.16 -28.10
N LEU A 652 -6.31 22.88 -29.25
CA LEU A 652 -7.27 21.77 -29.37
C LEU A 652 -6.54 20.42 -29.23
N PRO A 653 -7.03 19.49 -28.39
CA PRO A 653 -6.44 18.15 -28.31
C PRO A 653 -6.42 17.48 -29.68
N ILE A 654 -5.40 16.67 -29.97
CA ILE A 654 -5.22 16.03 -31.29
C ILE A 654 -6.45 15.20 -31.69
N GLY A 655 -7.03 14.44 -30.75
CA GLY A 655 -8.29 13.72 -30.96
C GLY A 655 -9.50 14.61 -31.26
N PHE A 656 -9.51 15.83 -30.72
CA PHE A 656 -10.56 16.81 -30.99
C PHE A 656 -10.35 17.53 -32.33
N ALA A 657 -9.11 17.79 -32.73
CA ALA A 657 -8.79 18.28 -34.08
C ALA A 657 -9.30 17.31 -35.16
N GLN A 658 -9.31 15.99 -34.90
CA GLN A 658 -9.94 15.00 -35.79
C GLN A 658 -11.47 15.06 -35.84
N THR A 659 -12.12 15.81 -34.94
CA THR A 659 -13.56 16.06 -34.96
C THR A 659 -13.89 17.27 -35.85
N ILE A 660 -12.89 18.09 -36.19
CA ILE A 660 -13.02 19.28 -37.03
C ILE A 660 -12.48 18.98 -38.43
N ARG A 661 -13.27 19.27 -39.47
CA ARG A 661 -12.98 18.96 -40.88
C ARG A 661 -12.13 20.04 -41.59
N GLY A 662 -11.67 21.09 -40.89
CA GLY A 662 -10.95 22.23 -41.47
C GLY A 662 -10.30 23.20 -40.46
N ASN A 663 -9.59 24.24 -40.95
CA ASN A 663 -8.86 25.20 -40.11
C ASN A 663 -9.79 26.29 -39.57
N LEU A 664 -10.52 25.98 -38.49
CA LEU A 664 -11.56 26.85 -37.90
C LEU A 664 -11.04 28.23 -37.44
N ALA A 665 -9.76 28.30 -37.07
CA ALA A 665 -9.09 29.49 -36.57
C ALA A 665 -8.91 30.61 -37.62
N SER A 666 -9.11 30.33 -38.92
CA SER A 666 -9.04 31.35 -39.97
C SER A 666 -10.39 32.02 -40.27
N ILE A 667 -11.48 31.61 -39.61
CA ILE A 667 -12.86 31.93 -40.02
C ILE A 667 -13.67 32.67 -38.94
N ALA A 668 -13.33 32.51 -37.65
CA ALA A 668 -13.99 33.20 -36.54
C ALA A 668 -12.98 33.56 -35.44
N THR A 669 -13.21 34.67 -34.74
CA THR A 669 -12.37 35.04 -33.59
C THR A 669 -12.71 34.17 -32.37
N GLU A 670 -11.73 33.95 -31.48
CA GLU A 670 -11.91 33.14 -30.27
C GLU A 670 -13.08 33.63 -29.39
N GLY A 671 -13.30 34.95 -29.33
CA GLY A 671 -14.42 35.54 -28.59
C GLY A 671 -15.79 35.30 -29.24
N GLU A 672 -15.86 35.26 -30.57
CA GLU A 672 -17.08 34.90 -31.30
C GLU A 672 -17.41 33.41 -31.18
N LEU A 673 -16.38 32.56 -31.08
CA LEU A 673 -16.54 31.11 -30.86
C LEU A 673 -17.04 30.82 -29.43
N ALA A 674 -16.45 31.45 -28.41
CA ALA A 674 -16.90 31.27 -27.02
C ALA A 674 -18.31 31.84 -26.76
N ALA A 675 -18.74 32.85 -27.50
CA ALA A 675 -20.09 33.41 -27.39
C ALA A 675 -21.18 32.53 -28.06
N ASN A 676 -20.79 31.48 -28.79
CA ASN A 676 -21.70 30.58 -29.49
C ASN A 676 -21.99 29.33 -28.63
N PRO A 677 -23.22 28.79 -28.53
CA PRO A 677 -23.50 27.58 -27.75
C PRO A 677 -22.64 26.37 -28.13
N LEU A 678 -22.52 26.08 -29.43
CA LEU A 678 -21.68 24.99 -29.91
C LEU A 678 -20.21 25.29 -29.61
N GLY A 679 -19.77 26.52 -29.88
CA GLY A 679 -18.39 26.90 -29.59
C GLY A 679 -18.04 26.91 -28.09
N ALA A 680 -18.94 27.32 -27.21
CA ALA A 680 -18.77 27.30 -25.77
C ALA A 680 -18.64 25.88 -25.21
N LEU A 681 -19.42 24.92 -25.74
CA LEU A 681 -19.31 23.52 -25.33
C LEU A 681 -17.96 22.88 -25.69
N TYR A 682 -17.24 23.44 -26.67
CA TYR A 682 -16.04 22.81 -27.24
C TYR A 682 -14.74 23.62 -27.09
N PHE A 683 -14.83 24.94 -26.97
CA PHE A 683 -13.70 25.86 -26.89
C PHE A 683 -13.53 26.46 -25.48
N GLU A 684 -14.56 26.41 -24.63
CA GLU A 684 -14.37 26.70 -23.21
C GLU A 684 -13.73 25.51 -22.52
N ASN A 685 -12.74 25.79 -21.67
CA ASN A 685 -12.16 24.78 -20.80
C ASN A 685 -13.14 24.37 -19.70
N GLY A 686 -12.88 23.23 -19.06
CA GLY A 686 -13.73 22.71 -17.99
C GLY A 686 -13.96 23.69 -16.83
N ALA A 687 -12.98 24.54 -16.51
CA ALA A 687 -13.13 25.55 -15.46
C ALA A 687 -14.20 26.60 -15.80
N SER A 688 -14.19 27.12 -17.03
CA SER A 688 -15.16 28.11 -17.52
C SER A 688 -16.58 27.52 -17.61
N GLN A 689 -16.68 26.24 -17.97
CA GLN A 689 -17.97 25.56 -18.09
C GLN A 689 -18.69 25.38 -16.74
N LEU A 690 -18.00 25.53 -15.61
CA LEU A 690 -18.60 25.53 -14.26
C LEU A 690 -19.25 26.86 -13.86
N SER A 691 -19.15 27.91 -14.69
CA SER A 691 -19.91 29.15 -14.47
C SER A 691 -21.41 28.87 -14.53
N ASP A 692 -22.17 29.47 -13.61
CA ASP A 692 -23.63 29.41 -13.57
C ASP A 692 -24.31 29.95 -14.83
N LYS A 693 -23.57 30.74 -15.63
CA LYS A 693 -24.02 31.33 -16.89
C LYS A 693 -23.59 30.56 -18.14
N SER A 694 -22.78 29.50 -17.99
CA SER A 694 -22.21 28.80 -19.14
C SER A 694 -23.30 28.08 -19.96
N SER A 695 -23.07 27.93 -21.27
CA SER A 695 -23.92 27.12 -22.13
C SER A 695 -23.96 25.65 -21.69
N PHE A 696 -22.89 25.16 -21.06
CA PHE A 696 -22.83 23.83 -20.49
C PHE A 696 -23.78 23.67 -19.29
N MET A 697 -23.82 24.63 -18.37
CA MET A 697 -24.74 24.59 -17.23
C MET A 697 -26.20 24.72 -17.67
N GLN A 698 -26.50 25.59 -18.63
CA GLN A 698 -27.85 25.68 -19.22
C GLN A 698 -28.33 24.35 -19.82
N LEU A 699 -27.40 23.53 -20.31
CA LEU A 699 -27.71 22.22 -20.87
C LEU A 699 -27.90 21.12 -19.82
N THR A 700 -27.17 21.20 -18.70
CA THR A 700 -26.98 20.07 -17.76
C THR A 700 -27.52 20.28 -16.34
N ALA A 701 -27.92 21.50 -15.97
CA ALA A 701 -28.38 21.82 -14.61
C ALA A 701 -29.52 20.91 -14.11
N ASP A 702 -30.50 20.65 -14.99
CA ASP A 702 -31.72 19.89 -14.68
C ASP A 702 -31.64 18.43 -15.15
N LEU A 703 -30.44 17.84 -15.19
CA LEU A 703 -30.24 16.47 -15.65
C LEU A 703 -30.77 15.42 -14.64
N PRO A 704 -31.77 14.60 -14.96
CA PRO A 704 -32.20 13.54 -14.07
C PRO A 704 -31.13 12.44 -13.98
N ILE A 705 -30.93 11.91 -12.77
CA ILE A 705 -30.17 10.67 -12.54
C ILE A 705 -31.12 9.51 -12.83
N ALA A 706 -30.61 8.41 -13.37
CA ALA A 706 -31.43 7.25 -13.71
C ALA A 706 -32.09 6.61 -12.47
N ASP A 707 -33.33 6.13 -12.62
CA ASP A 707 -34.17 5.68 -11.51
C ASP A 707 -33.63 4.46 -10.75
N ASN A 708 -32.77 3.66 -11.39
CA ASN A 708 -32.11 2.50 -10.78
C ASN A 708 -30.84 2.85 -9.99
N ILE A 709 -30.49 4.13 -9.88
CA ILE A 709 -29.28 4.58 -9.20
C ILE A 709 -29.64 5.19 -7.84
N THR A 710 -29.05 4.65 -6.78
CA THR A 710 -29.08 5.28 -5.45
C THR A 710 -28.00 6.35 -5.39
N TYR A 711 -28.34 7.59 -5.05
CA TYR A 711 -27.32 8.65 -4.96
C TYR A 711 -27.37 9.42 -3.64
N HIS A 712 -26.18 9.83 -3.20
CA HIS A 712 -25.94 10.56 -1.96
C HIS A 712 -25.21 11.86 -2.28
N SER A 713 -25.52 12.92 -1.53
CA SER A 713 -24.82 14.21 -1.63
C SER A 713 -24.14 14.53 -0.31
N ILE A 714 -22.87 14.91 -0.34
CA ILE A 714 -22.10 15.43 0.80
C ILE A 714 -21.74 16.87 0.47
N ILE A 715 -22.26 17.82 1.24
CA ILE A 715 -22.18 19.25 0.96
C ILE A 715 -21.39 19.91 2.09
N ALA A 716 -20.32 20.63 1.76
CA ALA A 716 -19.64 21.45 2.75
C ALA A 716 -20.36 22.78 3.02
N ASN A 717 -20.25 23.24 4.26
CA ASN A 717 -20.66 24.57 4.66
C ASN A 717 -19.55 25.23 5.49
N ARG A 718 -19.05 26.38 5.03
CA ARG A 718 -17.96 27.10 5.67
C ARG A 718 -18.43 27.93 6.87
N ASP A 719 -19.72 28.25 6.95
CA ASP A 719 -20.30 29.01 8.05
C ASP A 719 -20.61 28.09 9.24
N SER A 720 -19.68 28.08 10.21
CA SER A 720 -19.82 27.29 11.44
C SER A 720 -21.03 27.72 12.28
N ASP A 721 -21.43 28.99 12.25
CA ASP A 721 -22.54 29.49 13.04
C ASP A 721 -23.87 29.01 12.45
N LEU A 722 -24.00 29.05 11.12
CA LEU A 722 -25.13 28.47 10.41
C LEU A 722 -25.22 26.96 10.68
N TYR A 723 -24.11 26.22 10.58
CA TYR A 723 -24.06 24.78 10.87
C TYR A 723 -24.48 24.48 12.32
N ASN A 724 -23.94 25.22 13.30
CA ASN A 724 -24.31 25.09 14.71
C ASN A 724 -25.79 25.43 14.96
N GLY A 725 -26.35 26.39 14.21
CA GLY A 725 -27.77 26.72 14.21
C GLY A 725 -28.62 25.54 13.73
N LEU A 726 -28.25 24.90 12.63
CA LEU A 726 -28.93 23.71 12.10
C LEU A 726 -28.89 22.53 13.07
N LEU A 727 -27.77 22.32 13.76
CA LEU A 727 -27.64 21.31 14.82
C LEU A 727 -28.57 21.61 16.01
N LYS A 728 -28.59 22.86 16.48
CA LYS A 728 -29.47 23.28 17.61
C LYS A 728 -30.95 23.14 17.30
N LEU A 729 -31.33 23.28 16.03
CA LEU A 729 -32.70 23.12 15.56
C LEU A 729 -33.08 21.65 15.29
N ASN A 730 -32.16 20.69 15.52
CA ASN A 730 -32.30 19.28 15.14
C ASN A 730 -32.61 19.08 13.65
N ILE A 731 -32.15 20.00 12.80
CA ILE A 731 -32.35 19.96 11.36
C ILE A 731 -31.16 19.30 10.68
N ALA A 732 -29.96 19.48 11.22
CA ALA A 732 -28.79 18.67 10.90
C ALA A 732 -28.42 17.80 12.11
N SER A 733 -27.76 16.67 11.88
CA SER A 733 -27.13 15.88 12.95
C SER A 733 -25.62 15.84 12.73
N THR A 734 -24.85 15.78 13.80
CA THR A 734 -23.42 15.50 13.67
C THR A 734 -23.22 14.09 13.11
N PRO A 735 -22.17 13.86 12.30
CA PRO A 735 -21.83 12.51 11.87
C PRO A 735 -21.60 11.62 13.10
N THR A 736 -22.45 10.62 13.31
CA THR A 736 -22.28 9.67 14.42
C THR A 736 -20.95 8.92 14.26
N THR A 737 -20.21 8.69 15.33
CA THR A 737 -18.96 7.90 15.28
C THR A 737 -19.21 6.39 15.36
N SER A 738 -20.46 5.98 15.58
CA SER A 738 -20.86 4.56 15.64
C SER A 738 -21.10 3.99 14.24
N LEU A 739 -20.43 2.87 13.95
CA LEU A 739 -20.70 1.98 12.82
C LEU A 739 -21.64 0.81 13.22
N SER A 740 -22.35 0.91 14.36
CA SER A 740 -23.08 -0.23 14.95
C SER A 740 -24.20 -0.78 14.07
N ASN A 741 -24.35 -2.11 14.11
CA ASN A 741 -25.25 -2.93 13.28
C ASN A 741 -26.76 -2.69 13.49
N ASN A 742 -27.20 -1.88 14.45
CA ASN A 742 -28.61 -1.88 14.92
C ASN A 742 -29.45 -0.66 14.51
N ASP A 743 -28.87 0.39 13.93
CA ASP A 743 -29.65 1.57 13.51
C ASP A 743 -29.75 1.63 11.98
N GLU A 744 -30.67 0.84 11.45
CA GLU A 744 -31.12 0.94 10.07
C GLU A 744 -31.74 2.33 9.84
N ALA A 745 -31.32 2.98 8.75
CA ALA A 745 -31.88 4.21 8.18
C ALA A 745 -31.75 5.55 8.95
N GLN A 746 -31.64 5.61 10.28
CA GLN A 746 -31.57 6.91 10.99
C GLN A 746 -30.18 7.60 10.88
N ALA A 747 -29.09 6.84 10.74
CA ALA A 747 -27.72 7.38 10.82
C ALA A 747 -27.16 7.99 9.52
N LEU A 748 -27.86 7.85 8.39
CA LEU A 748 -27.42 8.34 7.07
C LEU A 748 -28.06 9.67 6.69
N LYS A 749 -29.07 10.12 7.46
CA LYS A 749 -29.66 11.46 7.35
C LYS A 749 -28.97 12.44 8.31
N ALA A 750 -27.65 12.47 8.32
CA ALA A 750 -26.99 13.68 8.81
C ALA A 750 -27.16 14.70 7.70
N GLY A 751 -27.93 15.78 7.91
CA GLY A 751 -28.25 16.81 6.91
C GLY A 751 -29.72 17.24 7.00
N VAL A 752 -30.08 18.32 6.31
CA VAL A 752 -31.36 19.03 6.48
C VAL A 752 -32.54 18.15 6.07
N ASN A 753 -33.18 17.49 7.04
CA ASN A 753 -34.37 16.68 6.80
C ASN A 753 -35.66 17.48 7.09
N LEU A 754 -36.11 18.26 6.11
CA LEU A 754 -37.38 18.99 6.20
C LEU A 754 -38.61 18.07 6.20
N ASN A 755 -38.46 16.79 5.83
CA ASN A 755 -39.55 15.82 5.71
C ASN A 755 -39.87 15.14 7.06
N GLU A 756 -38.94 15.04 8.00
CA GLU A 756 -39.23 14.56 9.36
C GLU A 756 -40.14 15.49 10.16
N MET A 757 -40.17 16.78 9.80
CA MET A 757 -41.16 17.73 10.30
C MET A 757 -42.59 17.41 9.80
N GLU A 758 -42.76 16.59 8.75
CA GLU A 758 -44.08 16.18 8.22
C GLU A 758 -44.74 15.04 8.98
N ALA A 759 -43.96 14.17 9.64
CA ALA A 759 -44.50 13.05 10.42
C ALA A 759 -45.40 13.53 11.57
N ASN A 760 -45.27 14.79 11.98
CA ASN A 760 -46.11 15.46 12.97
C ASN A 760 -47.21 16.35 12.35
N LYS A 761 -47.29 16.50 11.01
CA LYS A 761 -48.24 17.39 10.31
C LYS A 761 -49.68 16.86 10.37
N ALA A 762 -49.86 15.54 10.38
CA ALA A 762 -51.18 14.90 10.40
C ALA A 762 -51.95 15.08 11.72
N SER A 763 -51.29 15.56 12.79
CA SER A 763 -51.86 15.81 14.12
C SER A 763 -51.86 17.29 14.53
N LEU A 764 -51.47 18.20 13.63
CA LEU A 764 -51.34 19.64 13.90
C LEU A 764 -52.56 20.42 13.40
N ASP A 765 -52.99 21.39 14.20
CA ASP A 765 -53.99 22.42 13.84
C ASP A 765 -53.54 23.20 12.59
N PRO A 766 -54.44 23.55 11.64
CA PRO A 766 -54.13 24.33 10.44
C PRO A 766 -53.23 25.57 10.65
N ASP A 767 -53.37 26.31 11.74
CA ASP A 767 -52.49 27.46 12.01
C ASP A 767 -51.05 27.05 12.34
N LYS A 768 -50.87 25.91 13.03
CA LYS A 768 -49.55 25.34 13.32
C LYS A 768 -48.95 24.66 12.09
N ALA A 769 -49.77 24.08 11.22
CA ALA A 769 -49.34 23.51 9.95
C ALA A 769 -48.82 24.60 9.00
N LYS A 770 -49.48 25.76 8.95
CA LYS A 770 -49.03 26.93 8.19
C LYS A 770 -47.74 27.51 8.75
N ALA A 771 -47.64 27.70 10.06
CA ALA A 771 -46.41 28.17 10.71
C ALA A 771 -45.22 27.22 10.46
N LEU A 772 -45.46 25.91 10.46
CA LEU A 772 -44.45 24.92 10.12
C LEU A 772 -43.98 25.03 8.67
N GLU A 773 -44.89 25.29 7.73
CA GLU A 773 -44.59 25.51 6.31
C GLU A 773 -43.81 26.80 6.08
N ASP A 774 -44.17 27.88 6.77
CA ASP A 774 -43.44 29.15 6.76
C ASP A 774 -42.01 28.97 7.34
N ILE A 775 -41.87 28.23 8.44
CA ILE A 775 -40.55 27.91 9.03
C ILE A 775 -39.71 27.09 8.05
N LYS A 776 -40.28 26.07 7.42
CA LYS A 776 -39.58 25.27 6.40
C LYS A 776 -39.13 26.13 5.22
N SER A 777 -40.03 26.94 4.68
CA SER A 777 -39.73 27.84 3.56
C SER A 777 -38.60 28.80 3.92
N ASN A 778 -38.64 29.40 5.11
CA ASN A 778 -37.59 30.29 5.61
C ASN A 778 -36.24 29.57 5.78
N ILE A 779 -36.23 28.32 6.25
CA ILE A 779 -35.01 27.54 6.44
C ILE A 779 -34.43 27.10 5.10
N SER A 780 -35.25 26.59 4.18
CA SER A 780 -34.85 26.28 2.80
C SER A 780 -34.28 27.51 2.10
N GLN A 781 -34.93 28.66 2.25
CA GLN A 781 -34.47 29.93 1.68
C GLN A 781 -33.14 30.37 2.32
N THR A 782 -32.99 30.26 3.64
CA THR A 782 -31.74 30.58 4.34
C THR A 782 -30.60 29.68 3.88
N LEU A 783 -30.82 28.37 3.78
CA LEU A 783 -29.81 27.43 3.28
C LEU A 783 -29.42 27.72 1.83
N SER A 784 -30.41 27.95 0.97
CA SER A 784 -30.17 28.28 -0.44
C SER A 784 -29.38 29.58 -0.64
N THR A 785 -29.52 30.56 0.26
CA THR A 785 -28.91 31.89 0.10
C THR A 785 -27.62 32.10 0.89
N ALA A 786 -27.44 31.40 2.02
CA ALA A 786 -26.33 31.64 2.95
C ALA A 786 -25.34 30.46 3.07
N SER A 787 -25.75 29.23 2.75
CA SER A 787 -24.89 28.06 2.89
C SER A 787 -24.00 27.87 1.67
N SER A 788 -22.69 27.80 1.89
CA SER A 788 -21.69 27.54 0.85
C SER A 788 -20.40 27.00 1.46
N ASP A 789 -19.68 26.18 0.70
CA ASP A 789 -18.33 25.74 1.04
C ASP A 789 -17.24 26.80 0.72
N GLY A 790 -17.66 27.99 0.25
CA GLY A 790 -16.81 29.08 -0.20
C GLY A 790 -16.54 29.11 -1.71
N ILE A 791 -16.85 28.02 -2.42
CA ILE A 791 -16.77 27.90 -3.88
C ILE A 791 -18.13 27.54 -4.45
N VAL A 792 -18.82 26.54 -3.91
CA VAL A 792 -20.11 26.04 -4.39
C VAL A 792 -21.20 26.42 -3.38
N PRO A 793 -22.30 27.05 -3.84
CA PRO A 793 -23.46 27.30 -2.98
C PRO A 793 -24.29 26.04 -2.82
N TYR A 794 -24.99 25.92 -1.68
CA TYR A 794 -25.86 24.78 -1.39
C TYR A 794 -26.90 24.54 -2.50
N SER A 795 -27.49 25.60 -3.06
CA SER A 795 -28.47 25.51 -4.17
C SER A 795 -27.91 24.84 -5.44
N SER A 796 -26.60 24.87 -5.63
CA SER A 796 -25.91 24.22 -6.75
C SER A 796 -25.53 22.77 -6.43
N SER A 797 -25.22 22.44 -5.18
CA SER A 797 -24.91 21.06 -4.75
C SER A 797 -26.12 20.20 -4.37
N HIS A 798 -27.25 20.84 -4.09
CA HIS A 798 -28.49 20.16 -3.75
C HIS A 798 -29.07 19.40 -4.96
N LEU A 799 -29.39 18.12 -4.74
CA LEU A 799 -30.11 17.27 -5.68
C LEU A 799 -31.39 16.74 -5.03
N GLU A 800 -32.53 17.09 -5.62
CA GLU A 800 -33.82 16.56 -5.22
C GLU A 800 -33.88 15.05 -5.52
N GLY A 801 -34.33 14.26 -4.55
CA GLY A 801 -34.44 12.80 -4.67
C GLY A 801 -33.23 12.00 -4.16
N ALA A 802 -32.19 12.67 -3.62
CA ALA A 802 -31.04 11.98 -3.04
C ALA A 802 -31.46 11.08 -1.87
N ALA A 803 -30.91 9.86 -1.83
CA ALA A 803 -31.14 8.90 -0.75
C ALA A 803 -30.64 9.43 0.60
N SER A 804 -29.54 10.20 0.58
CA SER A 804 -29.17 11.08 1.66
C SER A 804 -28.48 12.35 1.16
N GLU A 805 -28.64 13.43 1.92
CA GLU A 805 -27.87 14.66 1.74
C GLU A 805 -27.23 15.02 3.08
N THR A 806 -25.92 15.23 3.09
CA THR A 806 -25.13 15.45 4.31
C THR A 806 -24.34 16.72 4.30
N ILE A 807 -24.72 17.65 5.18
CA ILE A 807 -24.03 18.92 5.35
C ILE A 807 -22.94 18.77 6.41
N ILE A 808 -21.70 19.11 6.06
CA ILE A 808 -20.52 19.03 6.95
C ILE A 808 -19.89 20.41 7.06
N SER A 809 -19.51 20.81 8.26
CA SER A 809 -18.75 22.05 8.47
C SER A 809 -17.36 21.94 7.83
N GLY A 810 -17.05 22.82 6.87
CA GLY A 810 -15.74 22.86 6.22
C GLY A 810 -15.74 23.65 4.90
N GLY A 811 -14.58 23.70 4.25
CA GLY A 811 -14.42 24.34 2.94
C GLY A 811 -14.59 23.36 1.78
N HIS A 812 -14.27 23.80 0.55
CA HIS A 812 -14.46 23.00 -0.67
C HIS A 812 -13.68 21.67 -0.72
N SER A 813 -12.55 21.56 -0.03
CA SER A 813 -11.77 20.30 0.10
C SER A 813 -12.30 19.40 1.22
N ILE A 814 -13.61 19.29 1.37
CA ILE A 814 -14.24 18.58 2.48
C ILE A 814 -13.95 17.07 2.48
N GLN A 815 -13.71 16.47 1.32
CA GLN A 815 -13.39 15.05 1.14
C GLN A 815 -12.13 14.60 1.91
N GLU A 816 -11.25 15.54 2.28
CA GLU A 816 -10.04 15.28 3.06
C GLU A 816 -10.31 15.29 4.58
N THR A 817 -11.50 15.73 5.00
CA THR A 817 -11.87 15.81 6.42
C THR A 817 -12.31 14.46 6.98
N PRO A 818 -11.97 14.12 8.24
CA PRO A 818 -12.41 12.88 8.88
C PRO A 818 -13.93 12.67 8.84
N GLU A 819 -14.72 13.74 8.95
CA GLU A 819 -16.18 13.72 8.93
C GLU A 819 -16.73 13.25 7.58
N ALA A 820 -16.14 13.72 6.47
CA ALA A 820 -16.52 13.27 5.12
C ALA A 820 -16.11 11.81 4.89
N VAL A 821 -14.91 11.43 5.32
CA VAL A 821 -14.44 10.04 5.18
C VAL A 821 -15.32 9.08 5.98
N LEU A 822 -15.71 9.43 7.20
CA LEU A 822 -16.65 8.65 8.01
C LEU A 822 -18.03 8.53 7.35
N THR A 823 -18.54 9.62 6.78
CA THR A 823 -19.83 9.62 6.07
C THR A 823 -19.78 8.69 4.85
N LEU A 824 -18.70 8.77 4.07
CA LEU A 824 -18.50 7.89 2.92
C LEU A 824 -18.39 6.43 3.34
N ARG A 825 -17.64 6.11 4.40
CA ARG A 825 -17.56 4.74 4.94
C ARG A 825 -18.93 4.19 5.30
N LYS A 826 -19.80 4.99 5.92
CA LYS A 826 -21.17 4.55 6.24
C LYS A 826 -21.99 4.22 4.99
N ILE A 827 -21.88 5.04 3.95
CA ILE A 827 -22.55 4.78 2.66
C ILE A 827 -22.03 3.45 2.08
N LEU A 828 -20.72 3.23 2.08
CA LEU A 828 -20.13 1.97 1.60
C LEU A 828 -20.58 0.75 2.43
N HIS A 829 -20.66 0.87 3.75
CA HIS A 829 -21.20 -0.20 4.62
C HIS A 829 -22.70 -0.44 4.41
N GLN A 830 -23.48 0.60 4.11
CA GLN A 830 -24.88 0.44 3.73
C GLN A 830 -25.00 -0.28 2.39
N HIS A 831 -24.21 0.13 1.40
CA HIS A 831 -24.17 -0.49 0.10
C HIS A 831 -23.83 -1.99 0.20
N LEU A 832 -22.84 -2.38 1.01
CA LEU A 832 -22.55 -3.79 1.27
C LEU A 832 -23.70 -4.56 1.92
N ARG A 833 -24.54 -3.90 2.73
CA ARG A 833 -25.73 -4.55 3.32
C ARG A 833 -26.84 -4.75 2.30
N GLN A 834 -27.01 -3.82 1.38
CA GLN A 834 -27.96 -3.92 0.26
C GLN A 834 -27.50 -4.97 -0.76
N HIS A 835 -26.19 -5.12 -0.93
CA HIS A 835 -25.58 -6.05 -1.86
C HIS A 835 -24.60 -6.99 -1.13
N PRO A 836 -25.12 -7.91 -0.29
CA PRO A 836 -24.31 -8.77 0.56
C PRO A 836 -23.29 -9.55 -0.28
N PRO A 837 -22.04 -9.70 0.22
CA PRO A 837 -21.03 -10.46 -0.50
C PRO A 837 -21.48 -11.91 -0.65
N GLN A 838 -21.28 -12.48 -1.84
CA GLN A 838 -21.44 -13.92 -2.02
C GLN A 838 -20.46 -14.61 -1.06
N GLN A 839 -20.95 -15.55 -0.25
CA GLN A 839 -20.11 -16.23 0.74
C GLN A 839 -18.93 -16.89 0.01
N ARG A 840 -17.71 -16.37 0.23
CA ARG A 840 -16.50 -17.10 -0.11
C ARG A 840 -16.60 -18.44 0.60
N GLN A 841 -16.69 -19.54 -0.16
CA GLN A 841 -16.47 -20.86 0.40
C GLN A 841 -15.05 -20.84 0.96
N GLN A 842 -14.93 -20.62 2.28
CA GLN A 842 -13.68 -20.72 3.00
C GLN A 842 -13.29 -22.20 2.91
N ASN A 843 -12.36 -22.51 2.01
CA ASN A 843 -11.63 -23.76 2.04
C ASN A 843 -10.27 -23.48 2.68
#